data_AF-A0A838R574-F1
#
_entry.id   AF-A0A838R574-F1
#
_cell.length_a   1.000
_cell.length_b   1.000
_cell.length_c   1.000
_cell.angle_alpha   90.00
_cell.angle_beta   90.00
_cell.angle_gamma   90.00
#
_symmetry.space_group_name_H-M   'P 1'
#
loop_
_entity.id
_entity.type
_entity.pdbx_description
1 polymer ?
#
loop_
_entity_poly.entity_id
_entity_poly.type
_entity_poly.pdbx_seq_one_letter_code
_entity_poly.pdbx_strand_id
1 'polypeptide(L)'
;MTDRFRTLCLSVTTLLSLGTSAATWAQMPIFPGAEGYGGAFSGAAPADGWFSNATVYHVTNLNDSGAGSFRGAFQENTANRIIVFDVAGTINLTSGAVSIKNLANYYIAGQTAPGPVTIYGNTVQLSHSAGKENRNVALRYLSFRKGTGSGEDALTFSGGGLGTNVILDHVSASWAEDEVLSVANNNTNVTVQYSTIHDALVNNHAYGSLIRPQIDSNVSFHHNLYAHNASRQARFGTYNGETLTADFRNNVIYNWRDRASYTGGSSEAEQEFTDVNYVGNYLIAGPGTTGSPTRAFSVDKNVDSRVYQSGNFIDSDKAPNPGGVPNGSDLGWAAIQLSTPVTDQTLTQMATPFATAPVTTQSAASAYGQVIDHVGNWWWNRDAIDSRVINNVKTNTGPPIGAAAPNATELANLLAAPMSTHPAGWDFDNDGMPNAWELAHGLNPNSPGATPDWKLDFDNDGYINLLEYVNERGEFPAPAEIVFNAATNSRYAQITNWKTDDGGVTAGSDWQPSKYDSAVINSGTVTVDATGQHARMLRVAPAAGNAATLNVTSGWLEVASFLHVAAGGSGVVNHSGGVVLVNHLHLGGAAGASGVYNLSGGGVLRVNTISKGENTGALNVTGGVLSADQVLFDLVNQGGVIAPGDSPGNTHVTGDLTMQSGSIEIELAGTAEGQFDTITLDGQLFAGGTLDVNLLSFNPAMGHSFDIFEFASASGSFTLDLPALDSGLAWNTSNLLTTGVLSVISAAGDPADFNNDGVVDGDDLDEWSQNFGATSQPNNSTGDADGDGDVDGGDFLAWQRELGDATNAAVASASVPEPASWLLGLVASVLLRGYYRGVRFASATR
;
A
#
# COMPACT_ATOMS: atom_id res chain seq x y z
N MET A 1 33.63 -69.73 -41.40
CA MET A 1 34.93 -69.44 -40.78
C MET A 1 35.06 -67.94 -40.68
N THR A 2 35.43 -67.50 -39.48
CA THR A 2 36.04 -66.21 -39.12
C THR A 2 36.81 -65.50 -40.23
N ASP A 3 36.53 -64.21 -40.46
CA ASP A 3 37.48 -63.07 -40.51
C ASP A 3 36.77 -61.84 -41.12
N ARG A 4 36.48 -60.77 -40.36
CA ARG A 4 37.33 -59.66 -39.87
C ARG A 4 37.78 -58.64 -40.94
N PHE A 5 37.15 -57.46 -40.82
CA PHE A 5 37.59 -56.08 -41.07
C PHE A 5 37.91 -55.60 -42.51
N ARG A 6 37.12 -54.60 -42.97
CA ARG A 6 37.63 -53.26 -43.34
C ARG A 6 36.50 -52.21 -43.51
N THR A 7 36.74 -51.10 -42.82
CA THR A 7 36.12 -49.77 -42.65
C THR A 7 35.45 -49.11 -43.86
N LEU A 8 34.31 -48.44 -43.64
CA LEU A 8 34.04 -47.08 -44.16
C LEU A 8 32.95 -46.35 -43.34
N CYS A 9 33.21 -45.10 -42.99
CA CYS A 9 32.41 -44.21 -42.14
C CYS A 9 30.98 -43.95 -42.66
N LEU A 10 30.01 -43.95 -41.74
CA LEU A 10 28.77 -43.19 -41.88
C LEU A 10 28.51 -42.43 -40.57
N SER A 11 28.56 -41.11 -40.65
CA SER A 11 28.22 -40.17 -39.58
C SER A 11 26.72 -40.22 -39.32
N VAL A 12 26.32 -40.59 -38.10
CA VAL A 12 24.93 -40.46 -37.62
C VAL A 12 24.88 -39.20 -36.75
N THR A 13 24.24 -38.16 -37.27
CA THR A 13 23.90 -36.96 -36.50
C THR A 13 22.60 -37.24 -35.74
N THR A 14 22.69 -37.48 -34.44
CA THR A 14 21.53 -37.59 -33.55
C THR A 14 21.01 -36.17 -33.26
N LEU A 15 19.87 -35.81 -33.83
CA LEU A 15 19.16 -34.59 -33.48
C LEU A 15 18.51 -34.77 -32.10
N LEU A 16 19.12 -34.25 -31.03
CA LEU A 16 18.41 -34.05 -29.76
C LEU A 16 17.48 -32.86 -29.93
N SER A 17 16.17 -33.11 -30.03
CA SER A 17 15.15 -32.09 -29.82
C SER A 17 15.13 -31.73 -28.34
N LEU A 18 15.82 -30.64 -27.97
CA LEU A 18 15.59 -29.94 -26.71
C LEU A 18 14.19 -29.35 -26.76
N GLY A 19 13.20 -30.11 -26.31
CA GLY A 19 11.88 -29.57 -26.00
C GLY A 19 12.03 -28.67 -24.79
N THR A 20 12.06 -27.36 -24.99
CA THR A 20 11.83 -26.39 -23.92
C THR A 20 10.38 -26.52 -23.49
N SER A 21 10.13 -27.19 -22.38
CA SER A 21 8.87 -27.08 -21.65
C SER A 21 8.72 -25.61 -21.23
N ALA A 22 7.88 -24.86 -21.93
CA ALA A 22 7.45 -23.55 -21.47
C ALA A 22 6.77 -23.76 -20.12
N ALA A 23 7.28 -23.12 -19.07
CA ALA A 23 6.60 -23.09 -17.79
C ALA A 23 5.25 -22.39 -18.01
N THR A 24 4.15 -23.12 -17.84
CA THR A 24 2.80 -22.54 -17.80
C THR A 24 2.64 -21.89 -16.44
N TRP A 25 2.92 -20.59 -16.36
CA TRP A 25 2.60 -19.79 -15.18
C TRP A 25 1.07 -19.74 -14.99
N ALA A 26 0.61 -19.79 -13.74
CA ALA A 26 -0.80 -19.51 -13.43
C ALA A 26 -1.12 -18.08 -13.89
N GLN A 27 -2.31 -17.89 -14.45
CA GLN A 27 -2.73 -16.57 -14.93
C GLN A 27 -2.93 -15.63 -13.73
N MET A 28 -2.13 -14.57 -13.65
CA MET A 28 -2.23 -13.56 -12.59
C MET A 28 -3.53 -12.75 -12.71
N PRO A 29 -4.07 -12.22 -11.60
CA PRO A 29 -5.12 -11.20 -11.67
C PRO A 29 -4.57 -9.95 -12.38
N ILE A 30 -5.44 -9.11 -12.93
CA ILE A 30 -4.98 -7.88 -13.60
C ILE A 30 -4.38 -6.86 -12.63
N PHE A 31 -4.84 -6.85 -11.39
CA PHE A 31 -4.29 -6.08 -10.28
C PHE A 31 -4.61 -6.81 -8.97
N PRO A 32 -3.86 -6.56 -7.88
CA PRO A 32 -4.20 -7.07 -6.56
C PRO A 32 -5.64 -6.71 -6.17
N GLY A 33 -6.45 -7.74 -5.93
CA GLY A 33 -7.88 -7.59 -5.62
C GLY A 33 -8.85 -7.55 -6.80
N ALA A 34 -8.39 -7.86 -8.01
CA ALA A 34 -9.27 -8.12 -9.14
C ALA A 34 -9.87 -9.55 -9.05
N GLU A 35 -11.17 -9.65 -8.81
CA GLU A 35 -11.85 -10.94 -8.62
C GLU A 35 -12.92 -11.18 -9.70
N GLY A 36 -13.53 -12.38 -9.68
CA GLY A 36 -14.61 -12.73 -10.60
C GLY A 36 -14.17 -12.92 -12.05
N TYR A 37 -15.15 -13.06 -12.96
CA TYR A 37 -14.86 -13.50 -14.32
C TYR A 37 -14.01 -12.51 -15.15
N GLY A 38 -14.07 -11.21 -14.84
CA GLY A 38 -13.24 -10.18 -15.45
C GLY A 38 -11.90 -9.94 -14.75
N GLY A 39 -11.62 -10.65 -13.64
CA GLY A 39 -10.46 -10.39 -12.77
C GLY A 39 -9.09 -10.70 -13.37
N ALA A 40 -9.04 -11.39 -14.51
CA ALA A 40 -7.78 -11.70 -15.18
C ALA A 40 -7.86 -11.43 -16.69
N PHE A 41 -6.79 -10.87 -17.25
CA PHE A 41 -6.65 -10.68 -18.69
C PHE A 41 -6.19 -11.97 -19.36
N SER A 42 -6.83 -12.34 -20.47
CA SER A 42 -6.37 -13.46 -21.29
C SER A 42 -4.99 -13.19 -21.92
N GLY A 43 -4.15 -14.21 -22.07
CA GLY A 43 -2.81 -14.09 -22.67
C GLY A 43 -1.67 -14.07 -21.64
N ALA A 44 -0.46 -13.68 -22.06
CA ALA A 44 0.72 -13.65 -21.18
C ALA A 44 0.69 -12.43 -20.24
N ALA A 45 0.92 -12.69 -18.95
CA ALA A 45 0.87 -11.70 -17.86
C ALA A 45 2.13 -10.79 -17.85
N PRO A 46 2.07 -9.63 -17.19
CA PRO A 46 1.70 -8.41 -17.91
C PRO A 46 2.80 -7.74 -18.72
N ALA A 47 4.08 -7.92 -18.39
CA ALA A 47 5.17 -7.21 -19.06
C ALA A 47 5.34 -7.64 -20.53
N ASP A 48 5.64 -8.93 -20.76
CA ASP A 48 5.93 -9.46 -22.10
C ASP A 48 4.67 -9.76 -22.93
N GLY A 49 3.49 -9.75 -22.31
CA GLY A 49 2.22 -10.06 -22.98
C GLY A 49 1.26 -8.88 -23.01
N TRP A 50 0.47 -8.69 -21.95
CA TRP A 50 -0.64 -7.72 -21.91
C TRP A 50 -0.22 -6.32 -22.36
N PHE A 51 0.95 -5.82 -21.96
CA PHE A 51 1.38 -4.44 -22.23
C PHE A 51 2.66 -4.30 -23.06
N SER A 52 3.10 -5.37 -23.72
CA SER A 52 4.34 -5.40 -24.52
C SER A 52 4.48 -4.25 -25.55
N ASN A 53 3.41 -3.91 -26.26
CA ASN A 53 3.37 -2.79 -27.21
C ASN A 53 2.58 -1.57 -26.69
N ALA A 54 2.40 -1.46 -25.38
CA ALA A 54 1.58 -0.41 -24.80
C ALA A 54 2.24 0.98 -24.85
N THR A 55 1.41 2.01 -24.87
CA THR A 55 1.79 3.42 -24.65
C THR A 55 1.04 4.00 -23.46
N VAL A 56 1.68 4.91 -22.73
CA VAL A 56 1.02 5.72 -21.69
C VAL A 56 0.31 6.90 -22.36
N TYR A 57 -0.97 7.08 -22.07
CA TYR A 57 -1.76 8.22 -22.54
C TYR A 57 -2.16 9.07 -21.34
N HIS A 58 -1.76 10.33 -21.35
CA HIS A 58 -2.08 11.30 -20.30
C HIS A 58 -3.35 12.07 -20.63
N VAL A 59 -4.32 12.04 -19.70
CA VAL A 59 -5.42 13.00 -19.68
C VAL A 59 -4.93 14.26 -18.98
N THR A 60 -4.66 15.31 -19.76
CA THR A 60 -4.02 16.56 -19.32
C THR A 60 -5.00 17.74 -19.24
N ASN A 61 -6.26 17.55 -19.64
CA ASN A 61 -7.27 18.59 -19.60
C ASN A 61 -8.69 18.02 -19.45
N LEU A 62 -9.60 18.87 -18.98
CA LEU A 62 -11.02 18.53 -18.78
C LEU A 62 -11.90 18.81 -20.00
N ASN A 63 -11.31 19.04 -21.18
CA ASN A 63 -12.10 19.27 -22.39
C ASN A 63 -12.82 17.98 -22.79
N ASP A 64 -14.00 18.10 -23.43
CA ASP A 64 -14.73 16.94 -23.95
C ASP A 64 -13.95 16.18 -25.03
N SER A 65 -13.21 16.88 -25.89
CA SER A 65 -12.49 16.30 -27.03
C SER A 65 -11.18 17.03 -27.32
N GLY A 66 -10.33 16.42 -28.17
CA GLY A 66 -9.02 16.93 -28.53
C GLY A 66 -7.87 16.14 -27.90
N ALA A 67 -6.64 16.57 -28.17
CA ALA A 67 -5.45 15.95 -27.59
C ALA A 67 -5.43 16.14 -26.07
N GLY A 68 -5.04 15.09 -25.34
CA GLY A 68 -4.98 15.09 -23.88
C GLY A 68 -6.35 15.06 -23.18
N SER A 69 -7.46 14.92 -23.91
CA SER A 69 -8.77 14.71 -23.29
C SER A 69 -9.05 13.23 -23.03
N PHE A 70 -9.98 12.93 -22.11
CA PHE A 70 -10.45 11.56 -21.86
C PHE A 70 -10.98 10.89 -23.13
N ARG A 71 -11.82 11.59 -23.90
CA ARG A 71 -12.32 11.08 -25.19
C ARG A 71 -11.19 10.82 -26.20
N GLY A 72 -10.16 11.66 -26.20
CA GLY A 72 -8.99 11.51 -27.07
C GLY A 72 -8.21 10.21 -26.86
N ALA A 73 -8.37 9.57 -25.69
CA ALA A 73 -7.73 8.31 -25.34
C ALA A 73 -8.27 7.11 -26.15
N PHE A 74 -9.48 7.20 -26.70
CA PHE A 74 -10.21 6.07 -27.28
C PHE A 74 -10.34 6.14 -28.81
N GLN A 75 -9.20 6.21 -29.50
CA GLN A 75 -9.17 6.13 -30.96
C GLN A 75 -9.12 4.68 -31.43
N GLU A 76 -9.93 4.32 -32.42
CA GLU A 76 -10.01 2.94 -32.94
C GLU A 76 -8.67 2.44 -33.48
N ASN A 77 -8.35 1.16 -33.25
CA ASN A 77 -7.13 0.50 -33.74
C ASN A 77 -5.82 1.12 -33.21
N THR A 78 -5.83 1.72 -32.02
CA THR A 78 -4.59 2.13 -31.37
C THR A 78 -3.93 0.93 -30.69
N ALA A 79 -2.61 1.01 -30.47
CA ALA A 79 -1.88 0.00 -29.70
C ALA A 79 -2.43 -0.08 -28.26
N ASN A 80 -2.06 -1.12 -27.51
CA ASN A 80 -2.43 -1.28 -26.10
C ASN A 80 -2.15 0.03 -25.34
N ARG A 81 -2.96 0.39 -24.35
CA ARG A 81 -2.79 1.67 -23.63
C ARG A 81 -2.99 1.55 -22.14
N ILE A 82 -2.18 2.30 -21.42
CA ILE A 82 -2.43 2.63 -20.02
C ILE A 82 -2.77 4.12 -20.00
N ILE A 83 -3.96 4.45 -19.51
CA ILE A 83 -4.48 5.81 -19.48
C ILE A 83 -4.35 6.32 -18.05
N VAL A 84 -3.53 7.35 -17.88
CA VAL A 84 -3.28 8.05 -16.61
C VAL A 84 -3.87 9.46 -16.67
N PHE A 85 -4.07 10.07 -15.51
CA PHE A 85 -4.74 11.35 -15.37
C PHE A 85 -3.81 12.34 -14.64
N ASP A 86 -3.42 13.40 -15.33
CA ASP A 86 -2.61 14.47 -14.75
C ASP A 86 -3.48 15.56 -14.10
N VAL A 87 -4.78 15.51 -14.41
CA VAL A 87 -5.79 16.46 -13.97
C VAL A 87 -7.00 15.75 -13.39
N ALA A 88 -7.67 16.41 -12.44
CA ALA A 88 -8.94 15.97 -11.87
C ALA A 88 -9.99 17.09 -11.88
N GLY A 89 -11.25 16.69 -11.77
CA GLY A 89 -12.41 17.56 -11.91
C GLY A 89 -13.48 16.98 -12.83
N THR A 90 -14.39 17.84 -13.29
CA THR A 90 -15.54 17.43 -14.11
C THR A 90 -15.25 17.60 -15.60
N ILE A 91 -15.26 16.50 -16.34
CA ILE A 91 -15.23 16.46 -17.81
C ILE A 91 -16.68 16.51 -18.32
N ASN A 92 -17.10 17.66 -18.84
CA ASN A 92 -18.46 17.87 -19.33
C ASN A 92 -18.58 17.47 -20.80
N LEU A 93 -19.35 16.42 -21.08
CA LEU A 93 -19.57 15.89 -22.42
C LEU A 93 -20.59 16.76 -23.18
N THR A 94 -20.15 17.38 -24.27
CA THR A 94 -20.97 18.25 -25.12
C THR A 94 -21.17 17.70 -26.53
N SER A 95 -20.38 16.69 -26.91
CA SER A 95 -20.34 16.05 -28.22
C SER A 95 -21.02 14.68 -28.24
N GLY A 96 -21.96 14.43 -27.32
CA GLY A 96 -22.65 13.16 -27.16
C GLY A 96 -21.86 12.09 -26.40
N ALA A 97 -22.27 10.83 -26.52
CA ALA A 97 -21.71 9.71 -25.77
C ALA A 97 -20.21 9.48 -26.06
N VAL A 98 -19.46 9.03 -25.06
CA VAL A 98 -18.07 8.56 -25.26
C VAL A 98 -18.09 7.08 -25.60
N SER A 99 -17.54 6.70 -26.75
CA SER A 99 -17.39 5.31 -27.15
C SER A 99 -15.97 4.82 -26.85
N ILE A 100 -15.84 3.95 -25.86
CA ILE A 100 -14.62 3.18 -25.55
C ILE A 100 -14.66 1.93 -26.44
N LYS A 101 -13.99 1.96 -27.61
CA LYS A 101 -14.21 0.96 -28.67
C LYS A 101 -12.96 0.43 -29.37
N ASN A 102 -13.04 -0.84 -29.72
CA ASN A 102 -12.06 -1.60 -30.51
C ASN A 102 -10.67 -1.61 -29.86
N LEU A 103 -10.66 -2.03 -28.59
CA LEU A 103 -9.52 -1.99 -27.69
C LEU A 103 -9.04 -3.41 -27.35
N ALA A 104 -7.72 -3.57 -27.28
CA ALA A 104 -7.09 -4.76 -26.73
C ALA A 104 -6.07 -4.33 -25.67
N ASN A 105 -6.18 -4.86 -24.45
CA ASN A 105 -5.30 -4.57 -23.30
C ASN A 105 -5.26 -3.08 -22.95
N TYR A 106 -6.36 -2.59 -22.38
CA TYR A 106 -6.48 -1.21 -21.89
C TYR A 106 -6.61 -1.18 -20.38
N TYR A 107 -5.85 -0.29 -19.75
CA TYR A 107 -5.99 0.02 -18.34
C TYR A 107 -6.32 1.51 -18.19
N ILE A 108 -7.49 1.84 -17.64
CA ILE A 108 -7.94 3.21 -17.40
C ILE A 108 -7.83 3.48 -15.90
N ALA A 109 -6.76 4.16 -15.50
CA ALA A 109 -6.31 4.29 -14.11
C ALA A 109 -6.71 5.64 -13.49
N GLY A 110 -7.99 5.82 -13.14
CA GLY A 110 -8.47 7.07 -12.55
C GLY A 110 -7.81 7.45 -11.21
N GLN A 111 -7.24 6.49 -10.48
CA GLN A 111 -6.52 6.71 -9.22
C GLN A 111 -5.18 7.46 -9.36
N THR A 112 -4.68 7.60 -10.59
CA THR A 112 -3.48 8.42 -10.88
C THR A 112 -3.77 9.92 -10.80
N ALA A 113 -5.03 10.32 -10.86
CA ALA A 113 -5.44 11.72 -10.83
C ALA A 113 -5.10 12.41 -9.48
N PRO A 114 -4.87 13.74 -9.47
CA PRO A 114 -4.64 14.52 -8.25
C PRO A 114 -5.91 14.70 -7.38
N GLY A 115 -7.06 14.17 -7.82
CA GLY A 115 -8.36 14.26 -7.17
C GLY A 115 -9.41 13.41 -7.90
N PRO A 116 -10.69 13.44 -7.47
CA PRO A 116 -11.75 12.71 -8.17
C PRO A 116 -11.97 13.23 -9.61
N VAL A 117 -12.08 12.31 -10.56
CA VAL A 117 -12.46 12.60 -11.96
C VAL A 117 -13.93 12.20 -12.17
N THR A 118 -14.74 13.14 -12.65
CA THR A 118 -16.14 12.87 -13.02
C THR A 118 -16.37 13.12 -14.51
N ILE A 119 -16.95 12.14 -15.19
CA ILE A 119 -17.49 12.29 -16.55
C ILE A 119 -18.97 12.64 -16.43
N TYR A 120 -19.38 13.80 -16.94
CA TYR A 120 -20.74 14.31 -16.78
C TYR A 120 -21.41 14.66 -18.12
N GLY A 121 -22.74 14.52 -18.18
CA GLY A 121 -23.58 15.13 -19.21
C GLY A 121 -23.94 14.22 -20.39
N ASN A 122 -23.36 13.02 -20.48
CA ASN A 122 -23.75 12.01 -21.44
C ASN A 122 -23.32 10.60 -21.01
N THR A 123 -23.74 9.59 -21.78
CA THR A 123 -23.40 8.18 -21.56
C THR A 123 -21.94 7.89 -21.92
N VAL A 124 -21.31 6.99 -21.16
CA VAL A 124 -20.08 6.31 -21.57
C VAL A 124 -20.41 4.88 -21.97
N GLN A 125 -19.94 4.48 -23.15
CA GLN A 125 -20.25 3.19 -23.76
C GLN A 125 -18.98 2.37 -23.97
N LEU A 126 -18.89 1.22 -23.29
CA LEU A 126 -17.95 0.16 -23.61
C LEU A 126 -18.49 -0.55 -24.85
N SER A 127 -18.09 -0.07 -26.01
CA SER A 127 -18.76 -0.35 -27.27
C SER A 127 -17.88 -1.13 -28.23
N HIS A 128 -18.51 -1.95 -29.06
CA HIS A 128 -17.85 -2.69 -30.12
C HIS A 128 -18.68 -2.62 -31.41
N SER A 129 -18.03 -2.44 -32.55
CA SER A 129 -18.72 -2.42 -33.86
C SER A 129 -18.58 -3.77 -34.57
N ALA A 130 -19.39 -3.97 -35.61
CA ALA A 130 -19.41 -5.23 -36.34
C ALA A 130 -18.00 -5.61 -36.85
N GLY A 131 -17.45 -6.72 -36.32
CA GLY A 131 -16.12 -7.23 -36.65
C GLY A 131 -14.97 -6.75 -35.75
N LYS A 132 -15.25 -6.02 -34.67
CA LYS A 132 -14.27 -5.45 -33.73
C LYS A 132 -14.59 -5.89 -32.30
N GLU A 133 -13.57 -6.07 -31.46
CA GLU A 133 -13.71 -6.57 -30.08
C GLU A 133 -13.19 -5.56 -29.06
N ASN A 134 -13.77 -5.59 -27.85
CA ASN A 134 -13.12 -5.04 -26.67
C ASN A 134 -12.65 -6.21 -25.81
N ARG A 135 -11.33 -6.42 -25.72
CA ARG A 135 -10.78 -7.53 -24.94
C ARG A 135 -9.76 -7.00 -23.95
N ASN A 136 -9.76 -7.55 -22.74
CA ASN A 136 -8.80 -7.19 -21.71
C ASN A 136 -8.88 -5.67 -21.42
N VAL A 137 -9.93 -5.25 -20.70
CA VAL A 137 -10.12 -3.84 -20.31
C VAL A 137 -10.33 -3.71 -18.81
N ALA A 138 -9.51 -2.91 -18.14
CA ALA A 138 -9.73 -2.47 -16.76
C ALA A 138 -10.11 -0.98 -16.74
N LEU A 139 -11.14 -0.64 -15.98
CA LEU A 139 -11.54 0.73 -15.72
C LEU A 139 -11.74 0.91 -14.22
N ARG A 140 -10.95 1.80 -13.61
CA ARG A 140 -10.93 1.98 -12.16
C ARG A 140 -11.01 3.44 -11.73
N TYR A 141 -11.60 3.68 -10.55
CA TYR A 141 -11.61 4.98 -9.86
C TYR A 141 -12.08 6.14 -10.76
N LEU A 142 -13.30 6.03 -11.31
CA LEU A 142 -13.95 7.10 -12.09
C LEU A 142 -15.42 7.26 -11.73
N SER A 143 -15.94 8.49 -11.81
CA SER A 143 -17.37 8.77 -11.64
C SER A 143 -18.04 9.03 -12.99
N PHE A 144 -19.22 8.44 -13.22
CA PHE A 144 -20.03 8.57 -14.43
C PHE A 144 -21.41 9.11 -14.05
N ARG A 145 -21.70 10.35 -14.44
CA ARG A 145 -22.91 11.07 -14.05
C ARG A 145 -23.64 11.56 -15.29
N LYS A 146 -24.61 10.80 -15.80
CA LYS A 146 -25.22 11.11 -17.09
C LYS A 146 -25.94 12.46 -17.09
N GLY A 147 -26.72 12.73 -16.05
CA GLY A 147 -27.63 13.88 -16.04
C GLY A 147 -28.86 13.62 -16.91
N THR A 148 -29.55 14.68 -17.34
CA THR A 148 -30.82 14.57 -18.09
C THR A 148 -30.65 14.51 -19.61
N GLY A 149 -31.66 14.01 -20.31
CA GLY A 149 -31.73 13.93 -21.77
C GLY A 149 -31.20 12.62 -22.37
N SER A 150 -31.72 12.26 -23.55
CA SER A 150 -31.45 11.04 -24.32
C SER A 150 -31.99 9.71 -23.78
N GLY A 151 -32.37 9.59 -22.49
CA GLY A 151 -33.03 8.38 -21.99
C GLY A 151 -32.13 7.14 -22.01
N GLU A 152 -30.84 7.33 -21.71
CA GLU A 152 -29.80 6.32 -21.81
C GLU A 152 -29.20 5.98 -20.44
N ASP A 153 -28.30 5.00 -20.42
CA ASP A 153 -27.53 4.60 -19.26
C ASP A 153 -26.42 5.60 -18.89
N ALA A 154 -25.90 5.56 -17.66
CA ALA A 154 -24.66 6.29 -17.35
C ALA A 154 -23.43 5.57 -17.89
N LEU A 155 -23.34 4.26 -17.65
CA LEU A 155 -22.30 3.38 -18.15
C LEU A 155 -22.90 2.11 -18.74
N THR A 156 -22.62 1.80 -20.00
CA THR A 156 -23.27 0.68 -20.68
C THR A 156 -22.36 -0.04 -21.66
N PHE A 157 -22.78 -1.24 -22.05
CA PHE A 157 -22.11 -2.03 -23.08
C PHE A 157 -22.99 -2.07 -24.33
N SER A 158 -22.48 -1.60 -25.46
CA SER A 158 -23.28 -1.39 -26.68
C SER A 158 -22.65 -1.97 -27.94
N GLY A 159 -23.49 -2.23 -28.95
CA GLY A 159 -23.09 -2.71 -30.28
C GLY A 159 -23.18 -4.23 -30.46
N GLY A 160 -22.51 -4.78 -31.48
CA GLY A 160 -22.66 -6.21 -31.86
C GLY A 160 -21.38 -7.06 -31.99
N GLY A 161 -20.18 -6.52 -31.78
CA GLY A 161 -18.93 -7.28 -31.62
C GLY A 161 -18.81 -7.98 -30.25
N LEU A 162 -17.70 -8.65 -29.94
CA LEU A 162 -17.51 -9.31 -28.62
C LEU A 162 -16.82 -8.36 -27.63
N GLY A 163 -17.33 -8.28 -26.39
CA GLY A 163 -16.57 -7.74 -25.27
C GLY A 163 -16.24 -8.81 -24.23
N THR A 164 -14.97 -8.94 -23.83
CA THR A 164 -14.58 -9.98 -22.88
C THR A 164 -13.33 -9.70 -22.06
N ASN A 165 -13.28 -10.24 -20.84
CA ASN A 165 -12.27 -9.98 -19.82
C ASN A 165 -12.23 -8.48 -19.50
N VAL A 166 -13.37 -7.99 -19.00
CA VAL A 166 -13.58 -6.58 -18.67
C VAL A 166 -13.85 -6.46 -17.17
N ILE A 167 -13.16 -5.54 -16.50
CA ILE A 167 -13.42 -5.23 -15.10
C ILE A 167 -13.69 -3.74 -14.91
N LEU A 168 -14.80 -3.46 -14.22
CA LEU A 168 -15.14 -2.15 -13.69
C LEU A 168 -14.98 -2.22 -12.17
N ASP A 169 -14.00 -1.49 -11.63
CA ASP A 169 -13.66 -1.54 -10.20
C ASP A 169 -13.67 -0.13 -9.61
N HIS A 170 -14.29 0.05 -8.43
CA HIS A 170 -14.35 1.36 -7.79
C HIS A 170 -14.90 2.48 -8.70
N VAL A 171 -15.95 2.19 -9.49
CA VAL A 171 -16.64 3.26 -10.25
C VAL A 171 -17.80 3.81 -9.44
N SER A 172 -18.13 5.09 -9.63
CA SER A 172 -19.36 5.68 -9.11
C SER A 172 -20.27 6.10 -10.25
N ALA A 173 -21.41 5.44 -10.41
CA ALA A 173 -22.35 5.69 -11.49
C ALA A 173 -23.68 6.22 -10.95
N SER A 174 -24.18 7.30 -11.55
CA SER A 174 -25.45 7.90 -11.13
C SER A 174 -26.16 8.69 -12.22
N TRP A 175 -27.38 9.12 -11.88
CA TRP A 175 -28.17 10.07 -12.66
C TRP A 175 -28.48 9.62 -14.10
N ALA A 176 -28.57 8.32 -14.33
CA ALA A 176 -29.04 7.76 -15.60
C ALA A 176 -30.56 7.87 -15.75
N GLU A 177 -31.07 7.84 -16.97
CA GLU A 177 -32.51 7.91 -17.25
C GLU A 177 -33.09 6.56 -17.71
N ASP A 178 -32.23 5.60 -18.05
CA ASP A 178 -32.57 4.18 -18.24
C ASP A 178 -31.98 3.33 -17.09
N GLU A 179 -30.85 2.65 -17.31
CA GLU A 179 -30.08 1.99 -16.26
C GLU A 179 -28.83 2.77 -15.84
N VAL A 180 -28.46 2.69 -14.57
CA VAL A 180 -27.23 3.35 -14.11
C VAL A 180 -25.98 2.66 -14.66
N LEU A 181 -25.85 1.34 -14.50
CA LEU A 181 -24.71 0.57 -15.00
C LEU A 181 -25.17 -0.80 -15.49
N SER A 182 -25.06 -1.07 -16.79
CA SER A 182 -25.53 -2.32 -17.40
C SER A 182 -24.40 -3.19 -17.93
N VAL A 183 -24.65 -4.50 -18.11
CA VAL A 183 -23.82 -5.44 -18.88
C VAL A 183 -24.75 -6.21 -19.83
N ALA A 184 -24.80 -5.79 -21.08
CA ALA A 184 -25.75 -6.30 -22.07
C ALA A 184 -25.06 -6.68 -23.38
N ASN A 185 -25.83 -7.11 -24.39
CA ASN A 185 -25.33 -7.44 -25.73
C ASN A 185 -24.27 -8.57 -25.70
N ASN A 186 -23.29 -8.54 -26.60
CA ASN A 186 -22.34 -9.64 -26.79
C ASN A 186 -21.14 -9.54 -25.83
N ASN A 187 -21.40 -9.52 -24.52
CA ASN A 187 -20.39 -9.33 -23.49
C ASN A 187 -20.36 -10.51 -22.50
N THR A 188 -19.16 -11.03 -22.20
CA THR A 188 -18.93 -12.18 -21.32
C THR A 188 -17.57 -12.09 -20.62
N ASN A 189 -17.41 -12.72 -19.48
CA ASN A 189 -16.25 -12.57 -18.59
C ASN A 189 -16.09 -11.12 -18.13
N VAL A 190 -17.14 -10.60 -17.50
CA VAL A 190 -17.20 -9.23 -16.98
C VAL A 190 -17.31 -9.26 -15.47
N THR A 191 -16.49 -8.47 -14.78
CA THR A 191 -16.63 -8.18 -13.34
C THR A 191 -17.02 -6.72 -13.15
N VAL A 192 -18.01 -6.46 -12.29
CA VAL A 192 -18.25 -5.15 -11.67
C VAL A 192 -18.05 -5.31 -10.17
N GLN A 193 -17.08 -4.62 -9.61
CA GLN A 193 -16.74 -4.73 -8.19
C GLN A 193 -16.54 -3.38 -7.52
N TYR A 194 -16.80 -3.32 -6.22
CA TYR A 194 -16.55 -2.13 -5.38
C TYR A 194 -17.14 -0.84 -5.95
N SER A 195 -18.23 -0.92 -6.72
CA SER A 195 -18.80 0.21 -7.45
C SER A 195 -20.14 0.67 -6.89
N THR A 196 -20.44 1.97 -6.99
CA THR A 196 -21.74 2.53 -6.61
C THR A 196 -22.63 2.70 -7.84
N ILE A 197 -23.91 2.31 -7.69
CA ILE A 197 -24.91 2.31 -8.75
C ILE A 197 -26.18 2.91 -8.15
N HIS A 198 -26.34 4.23 -8.29
CA HIS A 198 -27.35 4.94 -7.49
C HIS A 198 -28.01 6.14 -8.15
N ASP A 199 -29.05 6.66 -7.48
CA ASP A 199 -29.77 7.88 -7.85
C ASP A 199 -30.17 7.92 -9.33
N ALA A 200 -30.77 6.84 -9.83
CA ALA A 200 -31.38 6.85 -11.16
C ALA A 200 -32.44 7.97 -11.27
N LEU A 201 -32.46 8.66 -12.40
CA LEU A 201 -33.46 9.66 -12.76
C LEU A 201 -34.63 9.00 -13.49
N VAL A 202 -35.79 9.64 -13.46
CA VAL A 202 -37.00 9.16 -14.13
C VAL A 202 -37.16 9.79 -15.52
N ASN A 203 -37.07 8.95 -16.54
CA ASN A 203 -37.62 9.20 -17.88
C ASN A 203 -38.17 7.88 -18.46
N ASN A 204 -39.31 7.42 -17.91
CA ASN A 204 -39.90 6.07 -18.02
C ASN A 204 -39.22 4.98 -17.17
N HIS A 205 -37.89 4.95 -17.13
CA HIS A 205 -37.12 4.04 -16.29
C HIS A 205 -36.36 4.80 -15.19
N ALA A 206 -35.87 4.07 -14.19
CA ALA A 206 -35.05 4.60 -13.09
C ALA A 206 -34.34 3.41 -12.43
N TYR A 207 -33.51 2.71 -13.19
CA TYR A 207 -33.09 1.35 -12.87
C TYR A 207 -31.59 1.24 -12.57
N GLY A 208 -31.20 0.22 -11.80
CA GLY A 208 -29.80 0.01 -11.42
C GLY A 208 -28.97 -0.60 -12.56
N SER A 209 -29.18 -1.89 -12.82
CA SER A 209 -28.42 -2.68 -13.79
C SER A 209 -29.31 -3.63 -14.59
N LEU A 210 -29.15 -3.59 -15.92
CA LEU A 210 -29.63 -4.61 -16.83
C LEU A 210 -28.45 -5.53 -17.20
N ILE A 211 -28.52 -6.78 -16.74
CA ILE A 211 -27.53 -7.82 -17.02
C ILE A 211 -28.18 -8.81 -17.99
N ARG A 212 -28.07 -8.52 -19.28
CA ARG A 212 -28.81 -9.23 -20.32
C ARG A 212 -28.03 -9.37 -21.63
N PRO A 213 -27.09 -10.31 -21.69
CA PRO A 213 -26.30 -10.55 -22.88
C PRO A 213 -27.11 -11.27 -23.99
N GLN A 214 -26.57 -11.24 -25.21
CA GLN A 214 -27.12 -11.87 -26.42
C GLN A 214 -26.39 -13.18 -26.81
N ILE A 215 -25.47 -13.63 -25.95
CA ILE A 215 -24.63 -14.82 -26.07
C ILE A 215 -24.58 -15.54 -24.71
N ASP A 216 -24.19 -16.81 -24.70
CA ASP A 216 -23.75 -17.48 -23.47
C ASP A 216 -22.69 -16.63 -22.76
N SER A 217 -22.97 -16.27 -21.51
CA SER A 217 -22.21 -15.23 -20.83
C SER A 217 -21.98 -15.50 -19.35
N ASN A 218 -20.80 -15.10 -18.88
CA ASN A 218 -20.36 -15.19 -17.49
C ASN A 218 -20.13 -13.79 -16.93
N VAL A 219 -20.79 -13.46 -15.82
CA VAL A 219 -20.72 -12.11 -15.24
C VAL A 219 -20.63 -12.17 -13.71
N SER A 220 -19.75 -11.38 -13.11
CA SER A 220 -19.62 -11.23 -11.65
C SER A 220 -19.98 -9.81 -11.23
N PHE A 221 -20.83 -9.68 -10.21
CA PHE A 221 -21.12 -8.42 -9.53
C PHE A 221 -20.94 -8.64 -8.04
N HIS A 222 -19.90 -8.04 -7.45
CA HIS A 222 -19.67 -8.19 -6.02
C HIS A 222 -19.16 -6.97 -5.30
N HIS A 223 -19.42 -6.90 -3.99
CA HIS A 223 -19.00 -5.77 -3.16
C HIS A 223 -19.46 -4.40 -3.71
N ASN A 224 -20.58 -4.37 -4.46
CA ASN A 224 -21.14 -3.12 -5.00
C ASN A 224 -22.21 -2.54 -4.07
N LEU A 225 -22.45 -1.24 -4.19
CA LEU A 225 -23.57 -0.54 -3.57
C LEU A 225 -24.61 -0.16 -4.62
N TYR A 226 -25.81 -0.70 -4.47
CA TYR A 226 -27.01 -0.24 -5.17
C TYR A 226 -27.84 0.64 -4.25
N ALA A 227 -28.18 1.87 -4.66
CA ALA A 227 -28.95 2.77 -3.82
C ALA A 227 -29.94 3.66 -4.59
N HIS A 228 -31.14 3.83 -4.06
CA HIS A 228 -32.11 4.82 -4.55
C HIS A 228 -32.57 4.63 -6.01
N ASN A 229 -32.48 3.40 -6.54
CA ASN A 229 -33.02 3.05 -7.85
C ASN A 229 -34.44 2.49 -7.70
N ALA A 230 -35.31 2.67 -8.69
CA ALA A 230 -36.67 2.18 -8.64
C ALA A 230 -36.75 0.65 -8.68
N SER A 231 -35.97 0.01 -9.55
CA SER A 231 -35.96 -1.44 -9.74
C SER A 231 -34.65 -1.85 -10.38
N ARG A 232 -34.54 -3.13 -10.76
CA ARG A 232 -33.35 -3.72 -11.40
C ARG A 232 -32.11 -3.33 -10.59
N GLN A 233 -32.13 -3.53 -9.27
CA GLN A 233 -30.87 -3.44 -8.54
C GLN A 233 -29.90 -4.43 -9.20
N ALA A 234 -30.37 -5.63 -9.50
CA ALA A 234 -29.96 -6.31 -10.74
C ALA A 234 -31.15 -6.96 -11.44
N ARG A 235 -31.26 -6.80 -12.77
CA ARG A 235 -32.09 -7.67 -13.60
C ARG A 235 -31.20 -8.64 -14.35
N PHE A 236 -31.37 -9.94 -14.12
CA PHE A 236 -30.66 -10.99 -14.83
C PHE A 236 -31.54 -11.56 -15.93
N GLY A 237 -30.97 -11.76 -17.10
CA GLY A 237 -31.67 -12.37 -18.22
C GLY A 237 -30.72 -12.64 -19.37
N THR A 238 -31.29 -12.98 -20.51
CA THR A 238 -30.55 -13.20 -21.75
C THR A 238 -31.46 -12.91 -22.96
N TYR A 239 -30.92 -12.97 -24.16
CA TYR A 239 -31.65 -12.98 -25.42
C TYR A 239 -31.35 -14.26 -26.20
N ASN A 240 -32.10 -14.52 -27.29
CA ASN A 240 -31.76 -15.53 -28.30
C ASN A 240 -31.72 -16.99 -27.78
N GLY A 241 -32.25 -17.26 -26.59
CA GLY A 241 -32.22 -18.60 -25.97
C GLY A 241 -30.85 -19.01 -25.40
N GLU A 242 -29.95 -18.04 -25.21
CA GLU A 242 -28.62 -18.24 -24.60
C GLU A 242 -28.71 -18.31 -23.07
N THR A 243 -27.62 -18.64 -22.36
CA THR A 243 -27.60 -18.73 -20.88
C THR A 243 -26.69 -17.69 -20.25
N LEU A 244 -27.22 -16.96 -19.27
CA LEU A 244 -26.40 -16.12 -18.38
C LEU A 244 -26.02 -16.89 -17.11
N THR A 245 -24.73 -17.04 -16.85
CA THR A 245 -24.19 -17.47 -15.55
C THR A 245 -23.69 -16.24 -14.78
N ALA A 246 -24.42 -15.87 -13.74
CA ALA A 246 -24.16 -14.69 -12.92
C ALA A 246 -23.73 -15.04 -11.50
N ASP A 247 -22.67 -14.37 -11.05
CA ASP A 247 -22.19 -14.41 -9.68
C ASP A 247 -22.48 -13.07 -8.99
N PHE A 248 -23.58 -13.00 -8.23
CA PHE A 248 -24.04 -11.79 -7.57
C PHE A 248 -23.88 -11.94 -6.06
N ARG A 249 -22.74 -11.48 -5.53
CA ARG A 249 -22.39 -11.74 -4.13
C ARG A 249 -21.86 -10.55 -3.34
N ASN A 250 -22.11 -10.55 -2.03
CA ASN A 250 -21.58 -9.52 -1.13
C ASN A 250 -21.91 -8.06 -1.52
N ASN A 251 -23.01 -7.84 -2.24
CA ASN A 251 -23.48 -6.50 -2.57
C ASN A 251 -24.37 -5.93 -1.46
N VAL A 252 -24.36 -4.61 -1.30
CA VAL A 252 -25.32 -3.87 -0.49
C VAL A 252 -26.38 -3.28 -1.40
N ILE A 253 -27.65 -3.55 -1.11
CA ILE A 253 -28.79 -3.07 -1.90
C ILE A 253 -29.70 -2.26 -0.99
N TYR A 254 -29.92 -0.99 -1.33
CA TYR A 254 -30.58 -0.05 -0.44
C TYR A 254 -31.69 0.73 -1.13
N ASN A 255 -32.82 0.90 -0.42
CA ASN A 255 -33.87 1.85 -0.77
C ASN A 255 -34.32 1.69 -2.23
N TRP A 256 -34.71 0.48 -2.63
CA TRP A 256 -35.32 0.22 -3.93
C TRP A 256 -36.79 0.63 -3.92
N ARG A 257 -37.36 1.15 -5.02
CA ARG A 257 -38.78 1.55 -5.04
C ARG A 257 -39.69 0.33 -5.16
N ASP A 258 -39.65 -0.34 -6.31
CA ASP A 258 -40.65 -1.30 -6.77
C ASP A 258 -40.23 -2.74 -6.48
N ARG A 259 -38.99 -3.10 -6.82
CA ARG A 259 -38.40 -4.44 -6.63
C ARG A 259 -36.88 -4.32 -6.45
N ALA A 260 -36.28 -5.25 -5.72
CA ALA A 260 -34.82 -5.34 -5.60
C ALA A 260 -34.24 -5.99 -6.87
N SER A 261 -33.87 -7.27 -6.82
CA SER A 261 -33.34 -8.02 -7.96
C SER A 261 -34.39 -8.95 -8.57
N TYR A 262 -34.29 -9.27 -9.86
CA TYR A 262 -35.19 -10.22 -10.51
C TYR A 262 -34.68 -10.82 -11.82
N THR A 263 -35.32 -11.90 -12.27
CA THR A 263 -35.17 -12.51 -13.59
C THR A 263 -36.45 -12.43 -14.41
N GLY A 264 -36.34 -12.52 -15.74
CA GLY A 264 -37.48 -12.48 -16.65
C GLY A 264 -38.14 -11.09 -16.73
N GLY A 265 -39.32 -11.02 -17.34
CA GLY A 265 -40.10 -9.79 -17.45
C GLY A 265 -41.28 -9.90 -18.41
N SER A 266 -42.40 -9.24 -18.07
CA SER A 266 -43.62 -9.30 -18.90
C SER A 266 -43.51 -8.59 -20.25
N SER A 267 -42.48 -7.75 -20.42
CA SER A 267 -42.13 -7.09 -21.69
C SER A 267 -41.45 -8.04 -22.67
N GLU A 268 -40.98 -9.21 -22.22
CA GLU A 268 -40.17 -10.10 -23.03
C GLU A 268 -41.05 -11.14 -23.71
N ALA A 269 -40.82 -11.40 -25.00
CA ALA A 269 -41.53 -12.43 -25.75
C ALA A 269 -40.78 -13.78 -25.77
N GLU A 270 -39.48 -13.74 -25.50
CA GLU A 270 -38.58 -14.89 -25.55
C GLU A 270 -38.39 -15.50 -24.17
N GLN A 271 -38.20 -16.82 -24.13
CA GLN A 271 -37.82 -17.54 -22.91
C GLN A 271 -36.33 -17.26 -22.60
N GLU A 272 -36.06 -16.76 -21.40
CA GLU A 272 -34.71 -16.50 -20.90
C GLU A 272 -34.18 -17.67 -20.07
N PHE A 273 -32.85 -17.86 -20.00
CA PHE A 273 -32.18 -18.88 -19.19
C PHE A 273 -31.10 -18.23 -18.30
N THR A 274 -31.16 -18.52 -17.00
CA THR A 274 -30.27 -17.88 -16.00
C THR A 274 -29.80 -18.87 -14.95
N ASP A 275 -28.50 -18.85 -14.68
CA ASP A 275 -27.82 -19.50 -13.58
C ASP A 275 -27.28 -18.43 -12.63
N VAL A 276 -27.83 -18.30 -11.42
CA VAL A 276 -27.47 -17.21 -10.50
C VAL A 276 -26.97 -17.75 -9.17
N ASN A 277 -25.72 -17.42 -8.81
CA ASN A 277 -25.26 -17.45 -7.43
C ASN A 277 -25.66 -16.12 -6.76
N TYR A 278 -26.60 -16.15 -5.80
CA TYR A 278 -27.04 -14.98 -5.04
C TYR A 278 -26.60 -15.14 -3.58
N VAL A 279 -25.41 -14.65 -3.23
CA VAL A 279 -24.71 -15.06 -1.99
C VAL A 279 -24.27 -13.87 -1.15
N GLY A 280 -24.51 -13.90 0.16
CA GLY A 280 -23.91 -12.92 1.08
C GLY A 280 -24.32 -11.46 0.86
N ASN A 281 -25.42 -11.19 0.14
CA ASN A 281 -25.87 -9.82 -0.12
C ASN A 281 -26.61 -9.25 1.10
N TYR A 282 -26.48 -7.95 1.36
CA TYR A 282 -27.22 -7.25 2.40
C TYR A 282 -28.22 -6.28 1.77
N LEU A 283 -29.52 -6.56 1.94
CA LEU A 283 -30.61 -5.72 1.46
C LEU A 283 -31.21 -4.89 2.59
N ILE A 284 -31.44 -3.61 2.36
CA ILE A 284 -32.00 -2.67 3.35
C ILE A 284 -33.16 -1.92 2.69
N ALA A 285 -34.39 -2.20 3.13
CA ALA A 285 -35.56 -1.46 2.71
C ALA A 285 -35.51 -0.07 3.34
N GLY A 286 -35.52 0.96 2.49
CA GLY A 286 -35.46 2.35 2.94
C GLY A 286 -36.82 3.05 2.88
N PRO A 287 -36.89 4.34 3.28
CA PRO A 287 -38.12 5.14 3.21
C PRO A 287 -38.74 5.22 1.81
N GLY A 288 -37.92 5.15 0.76
CA GLY A 288 -38.33 5.12 -0.64
C GLY A 288 -38.87 3.78 -1.13
N THR A 289 -38.80 2.71 -0.32
CA THR A 289 -39.30 1.39 -0.70
C THR A 289 -40.81 1.31 -0.65
N THR A 290 -41.45 1.11 -1.81
CA THR A 290 -42.91 0.98 -1.97
C THR A 290 -43.33 -0.46 -2.27
N GLY A 291 -42.45 -1.23 -2.90
CA GLY A 291 -42.59 -2.65 -3.16
C GLY A 291 -42.40 -3.51 -1.91
N SER A 292 -42.31 -4.83 -2.13
CA SER A 292 -42.13 -5.77 -1.02
C SER A 292 -40.78 -5.54 -0.34
N PRO A 293 -40.76 -5.23 0.98
CA PRO A 293 -39.51 -5.03 1.72
C PRO A 293 -38.86 -6.34 2.17
N THR A 294 -39.52 -7.50 1.96
CA THR A 294 -39.04 -8.82 2.35
C THR A 294 -38.62 -9.69 1.17
N ARG A 295 -38.71 -9.17 -0.07
CA ARG A 295 -38.41 -9.90 -1.29
C ARG A 295 -37.12 -9.38 -1.92
N ALA A 296 -36.04 -10.14 -1.75
CA ALA A 296 -34.73 -9.81 -2.30
C ALA A 296 -34.63 -10.12 -3.80
N PHE A 297 -35.24 -11.23 -4.22
CA PHE A 297 -35.16 -11.71 -5.59
C PHE A 297 -36.53 -12.19 -6.08
N SER A 298 -36.92 -11.78 -7.29
CA SER A 298 -38.15 -12.27 -7.94
C SER A 298 -37.84 -13.06 -9.21
N VAL A 299 -38.55 -14.16 -9.44
CA VAL A 299 -38.56 -14.85 -10.74
C VAL A 299 -39.85 -14.48 -11.45
N ASP A 300 -39.74 -13.63 -12.46
CA ASP A 300 -40.88 -13.09 -13.20
C ASP A 300 -41.22 -13.94 -14.44
N LYS A 301 -41.90 -13.37 -15.43
CA LYS A 301 -42.36 -14.03 -16.65
C LYS A 301 -41.25 -14.43 -17.63
N ASN A 302 -41.49 -15.51 -18.40
CA ASN A 302 -40.70 -15.96 -19.55
C ASN A 302 -39.24 -16.27 -19.22
N VAL A 303 -39.00 -16.96 -18.10
CA VAL A 303 -37.64 -17.32 -17.69
C VAL A 303 -37.57 -18.70 -17.04
N ASP A 304 -36.49 -19.42 -17.32
CA ASP A 304 -36.03 -20.56 -16.53
C ASP A 304 -34.82 -20.12 -15.71
N SER A 305 -35.03 -19.99 -14.40
CA SER A 305 -34.00 -19.56 -13.45
C SER A 305 -33.56 -20.72 -12.58
N ARG A 306 -32.27 -21.05 -12.63
CA ARG A 306 -31.62 -21.91 -11.65
C ARG A 306 -30.83 -21.01 -10.70
N VAL A 307 -31.11 -21.11 -9.40
CA VAL A 307 -30.55 -20.20 -8.40
C VAL A 307 -29.89 -21.01 -7.29
N TYR A 308 -28.68 -20.63 -6.92
CA TYR A 308 -28.08 -20.97 -5.63
C TYR A 308 -28.12 -19.73 -4.74
N GLN A 309 -28.55 -19.88 -3.49
CA GLN A 309 -28.57 -18.78 -2.53
C GLN A 309 -28.00 -19.20 -1.19
N SER A 310 -27.25 -18.31 -0.54
CA SER A 310 -26.70 -18.53 0.81
C SER A 310 -26.39 -17.21 1.51
N GLY A 311 -26.71 -17.09 2.80
CA GLY A 311 -26.21 -16.03 3.66
C GLY A 311 -26.66 -14.61 3.32
N ASN A 312 -27.80 -14.42 2.65
CA ASN A 312 -28.31 -13.09 2.28
C ASN A 312 -29.13 -12.50 3.42
N PHE A 313 -28.87 -11.26 3.80
CA PHE A 313 -29.63 -10.56 4.84
C PHE A 313 -30.62 -9.58 4.22
N ILE A 314 -31.78 -9.42 4.85
CA ILE A 314 -32.74 -8.37 4.53
C ILE A 314 -33.22 -7.67 5.79
N ASP A 315 -32.97 -6.36 5.84
CA ASP A 315 -33.58 -5.42 6.77
C ASP A 315 -34.84 -4.85 6.09
N SER A 316 -36.01 -5.18 6.63
CA SER A 316 -37.30 -4.92 5.98
C SER A 316 -38.16 -3.90 6.72
N ASP A 317 -37.72 -3.43 7.90
CA ASP A 317 -38.54 -2.66 8.81
C ASP A 317 -38.60 -1.16 8.46
N LYS A 318 -37.67 -0.68 7.63
CA LYS A 318 -37.50 0.72 7.19
C LYS A 318 -37.21 1.68 8.35
N ALA A 319 -36.78 1.17 9.49
CA ALA A 319 -36.49 1.96 10.67
C ALA A 319 -35.17 2.73 10.49
N PRO A 320 -35.10 4.00 10.93
CA PRO A 320 -33.84 4.73 10.98
C PRO A 320 -32.79 3.98 11.79
N ASN A 321 -31.54 4.06 11.33
CA ASN A 321 -30.42 3.35 11.92
C ASN A 321 -29.31 4.33 12.34
N PRO A 322 -29.49 5.10 13.42
CA PRO A 322 -28.50 6.09 13.85
C PRO A 322 -27.16 5.47 14.28
N GLY A 323 -27.14 4.16 14.56
CA GLY A 323 -25.93 3.40 14.90
C GLY A 323 -25.13 2.92 13.68
N GLY A 324 -25.64 3.11 12.46
CA GLY A 324 -24.93 2.75 11.23
C GLY A 324 -24.87 1.25 10.92
N VAL A 325 -25.48 0.38 11.74
CA VAL A 325 -25.48 -1.08 11.54
C VAL A 325 -26.91 -1.60 11.37
N PRO A 326 -27.33 -2.02 10.16
CA PRO A 326 -28.70 -2.47 9.93
C PRO A 326 -28.99 -3.77 10.69
N ASN A 327 -30.27 -4.03 10.98
CA ASN A 327 -30.70 -5.13 11.87
C ASN A 327 -31.31 -6.32 11.11
N GLY A 328 -31.01 -6.43 9.81
CA GLY A 328 -31.55 -7.43 8.90
C GLY A 328 -31.23 -8.87 9.30
N SER A 329 -31.96 -9.80 8.67
CA SER A 329 -31.85 -11.23 8.96
C SER A 329 -31.88 -12.06 7.68
N ASP A 330 -31.36 -13.28 7.76
CA ASP A 330 -31.42 -14.25 6.66
C ASP A 330 -32.80 -14.94 6.62
N LEU A 331 -33.57 -14.66 5.56
CA LEU A 331 -34.87 -15.30 5.32
C LEU A 331 -34.76 -16.53 4.41
N GLY A 332 -33.56 -16.88 3.94
CA GLY A 332 -33.29 -17.95 3.01
C GLY A 332 -34.19 -17.90 1.77
N TRP A 333 -34.76 -19.04 1.40
CA TRP A 333 -35.65 -19.16 0.25
C TRP A 333 -36.94 -18.34 0.37
N ALA A 334 -37.34 -17.87 1.55
CA ALA A 334 -38.52 -17.00 1.67
C ALA A 334 -38.27 -15.62 1.03
N ALA A 335 -37.02 -15.18 0.85
CA ALA A 335 -36.67 -13.94 0.17
C ALA A 335 -36.66 -14.06 -1.37
N ILE A 336 -36.71 -15.28 -1.91
CA ILE A 336 -36.68 -15.57 -3.36
C ILE A 336 -38.03 -16.14 -3.79
N GLN A 337 -38.78 -15.40 -4.61
CA GLN A 337 -40.19 -15.73 -4.88
C GLN A 337 -40.54 -15.70 -6.37
N LEU A 338 -41.38 -16.66 -6.80
CA LEU A 338 -42.04 -16.61 -8.10
C LEU A 338 -43.08 -15.48 -8.11
N SER A 339 -43.11 -14.70 -9.19
CA SER A 339 -44.15 -13.69 -9.40
C SER A 339 -45.49 -14.35 -9.74
N THR A 340 -46.56 -13.99 -9.03
CA THR A 340 -47.92 -14.49 -9.28
C THR A 340 -48.81 -13.40 -9.89
N PRO A 341 -49.79 -13.72 -10.76
CA PRO A 341 -50.28 -15.06 -11.14
C PRO A 341 -49.62 -15.66 -12.40
N VAL A 342 -48.36 -15.29 -12.68
CA VAL A 342 -47.63 -15.73 -13.88
C VAL A 342 -47.35 -17.24 -13.82
N THR A 343 -47.41 -17.95 -14.95
CA THR A 343 -47.27 -19.42 -15.01
C THR A 343 -46.22 -19.94 -16.01
N ASP A 344 -45.64 -19.08 -16.83
CA ASP A 344 -44.61 -19.36 -17.85
C ASP A 344 -43.20 -19.05 -17.33
N GLN A 345 -42.89 -19.50 -16.12
CA GLN A 345 -41.60 -19.34 -15.48
C GLN A 345 -41.26 -20.50 -14.55
N THR A 346 -39.97 -20.77 -14.37
CA THR A 346 -39.47 -21.82 -13.49
C THR A 346 -38.36 -21.31 -12.57
N LEU A 347 -38.38 -21.77 -11.32
CA LEU A 347 -37.31 -21.57 -10.34
C LEU A 347 -36.80 -22.94 -9.89
N THR A 348 -35.58 -23.27 -10.28
CA THR A 348 -34.85 -24.45 -9.77
C THR A 348 -33.92 -24.01 -8.64
N GLN A 349 -34.17 -24.52 -7.43
CA GLN A 349 -33.30 -24.28 -6.28
C GLN A 349 -32.10 -25.23 -6.32
N MET A 350 -30.90 -24.67 -6.40
CA MET A 350 -29.65 -25.43 -6.47
C MET A 350 -29.09 -25.67 -5.07
N ALA A 351 -28.54 -26.87 -4.84
CA ALA A 351 -27.94 -27.25 -3.55
C ALA A 351 -26.48 -26.82 -3.40
N THR A 352 -25.77 -26.62 -4.52
CA THR A 352 -24.38 -26.17 -4.57
C THR A 352 -24.27 -24.96 -5.49
N PRO A 353 -23.31 -24.05 -5.25
CA PRO A 353 -23.08 -22.93 -6.14
C PRO A 353 -22.72 -23.40 -7.54
N PHE A 354 -23.07 -22.60 -8.55
CA PHE A 354 -22.49 -22.74 -9.88
C PHE A 354 -21.00 -22.47 -9.81
N ALA A 355 -20.22 -23.16 -10.65
CA ALA A 355 -18.79 -22.91 -10.76
C ALA A 355 -18.58 -21.52 -11.38
N THR A 356 -18.00 -20.60 -10.59
CA THR A 356 -17.66 -19.25 -11.02
C THR A 356 -16.19 -18.98 -10.78
N ALA A 357 -15.66 -17.92 -11.40
CA ALA A 357 -14.34 -17.42 -11.05
C ALA A 357 -14.30 -17.03 -9.54
N PRO A 358 -13.18 -17.21 -8.84
CA PRO A 358 -13.10 -16.95 -7.41
C PRO A 358 -13.45 -15.51 -7.04
N VAL A 359 -14.25 -15.37 -5.98
CA VAL A 359 -14.55 -14.10 -5.30
C VAL A 359 -14.61 -14.41 -3.81
N THR A 360 -13.74 -13.78 -3.03
CA THR A 360 -13.66 -13.96 -1.58
C THR A 360 -15.01 -13.66 -0.95
N THR A 361 -15.56 -14.63 -0.23
CA THR A 361 -16.96 -14.54 0.23
C THR A 361 -17.04 -14.17 1.69
N GLN A 362 -17.70 -13.05 1.99
CA GLN A 362 -17.95 -12.60 3.36
C GLN A 362 -19.36 -12.98 3.84
N SER A 363 -19.59 -12.94 5.16
CA SER A 363 -20.96 -12.84 5.68
C SER A 363 -21.61 -11.54 5.18
N ALA A 364 -22.94 -11.49 5.05
CA ALA A 364 -23.61 -10.27 4.61
C ALA A 364 -23.30 -9.06 5.51
N ALA A 365 -23.22 -9.24 6.82
CA ALA A 365 -22.87 -8.18 7.77
C ALA A 365 -21.43 -7.66 7.58
N SER A 366 -20.47 -8.55 7.34
CA SER A 366 -19.09 -8.17 7.02
C SER A 366 -19.00 -7.46 5.67
N ALA A 367 -19.71 -7.98 4.66
CA ALA A 367 -19.83 -7.35 3.35
C ALA A 367 -20.43 -5.95 3.43
N TYR A 368 -21.43 -5.72 4.30
CA TYR A 368 -21.96 -4.39 4.54
C TYR A 368 -20.86 -3.41 4.98
N GLY A 369 -20.05 -3.77 5.97
CA GLY A 369 -18.93 -2.93 6.42
C GLY A 369 -17.93 -2.67 5.30
N GLN A 370 -17.51 -3.74 4.61
CA GLN A 370 -16.56 -3.67 3.50
C GLN A 370 -17.03 -2.71 2.38
N VAL A 371 -18.27 -2.86 1.93
CA VAL A 371 -18.84 -2.03 0.86
C VAL A 371 -18.96 -0.59 1.30
N ILE A 372 -19.53 -0.35 2.48
CA ILE A 372 -19.82 1.01 2.94
C ILE A 372 -18.54 1.82 3.18
N ASP A 373 -17.45 1.18 3.58
CA ASP A 373 -16.19 1.87 3.84
C ASP A 373 -15.35 2.03 2.57
N HIS A 374 -15.44 1.10 1.58
CA HIS A 374 -14.50 1.06 0.45
C HIS A 374 -15.10 1.23 -0.96
N VAL A 375 -16.42 1.25 -1.14
CA VAL A 375 -17.02 1.39 -2.48
C VAL A 375 -16.79 2.77 -3.12
N GLY A 376 -16.68 2.81 -4.46
CA GLY A 376 -16.74 4.00 -5.31
C GLY A 376 -15.39 4.64 -5.66
N ASN A 377 -15.44 5.67 -6.50
CA ASN A 377 -14.28 6.31 -7.15
C ASN A 377 -13.18 6.78 -6.19
N TRP A 378 -13.52 7.38 -5.06
CA TRP A 378 -12.51 8.00 -4.18
C TRP A 378 -12.87 7.68 -2.73
N TRP A 379 -12.90 6.39 -2.40
CA TRP A 379 -13.44 5.92 -1.12
C TRP A 379 -12.74 6.52 0.12
N TRP A 380 -11.44 6.84 0.01
CA TRP A 380 -10.66 7.51 1.07
C TRP A 380 -10.97 9.00 1.23
N ASN A 381 -11.62 9.64 0.24
CA ASN A 381 -12.05 11.04 0.29
C ASN A 381 -13.20 11.28 -0.70
N ARG A 382 -14.38 10.75 -0.37
CA ARG A 382 -15.55 10.73 -1.24
C ARG A 382 -16.06 12.13 -1.54
N ASP A 383 -16.61 12.33 -2.74
CA ASP A 383 -17.31 13.57 -3.04
C ASP A 383 -18.66 13.68 -2.30
N ALA A 384 -19.30 14.84 -2.41
CA ALA A 384 -20.53 15.15 -1.68
C ALA A 384 -21.71 14.22 -2.04
N ILE A 385 -21.77 13.73 -3.28
CA ILE A 385 -22.87 12.90 -3.77
C ILE A 385 -22.71 11.49 -3.20
N ASP A 386 -21.53 10.88 -3.36
CA ASP A 386 -21.24 9.55 -2.84
C ASP A 386 -21.31 9.54 -1.31
N SER A 387 -20.80 10.60 -0.65
CA SER A 387 -20.90 10.77 0.81
C SER A 387 -22.34 10.84 1.30
N ARG A 388 -23.23 11.54 0.58
CA ARG A 388 -24.66 11.58 0.92
C ARG A 388 -25.27 10.18 0.85
N VAL A 389 -25.01 9.45 -0.23
CA VAL A 389 -25.58 8.12 -0.45
C VAL A 389 -25.11 7.15 0.62
N ILE A 390 -23.81 7.11 0.92
CA ILE A 390 -23.25 6.31 2.01
C ILE A 390 -23.89 6.66 3.36
N ASN A 391 -24.02 7.97 3.66
CA ASN A 391 -24.69 8.40 4.87
C ASN A 391 -26.16 7.94 4.90
N ASN A 392 -26.89 8.05 3.78
CA ASN A 392 -28.27 7.59 3.69
C ASN A 392 -28.40 6.09 3.96
N VAL A 393 -27.45 5.27 3.51
CA VAL A 393 -27.42 3.83 3.81
C VAL A 393 -27.16 3.60 5.30
N LYS A 394 -26.14 4.27 5.89
CA LYS A 394 -25.80 4.15 7.31
C LYS A 394 -27.00 4.50 8.20
N THR A 395 -27.65 5.64 7.94
CA THR A 395 -28.72 6.18 8.79
C THR A 395 -30.12 5.66 8.45
N ASN A 396 -30.26 4.92 7.35
CA ASN A 396 -31.54 4.54 6.74
C ASN A 396 -32.48 5.75 6.49
N THR A 397 -31.94 6.83 5.89
CA THR A 397 -32.69 8.08 5.60
C THR A 397 -32.75 8.42 4.10
N GLY A 398 -32.91 7.40 3.25
CA GLY A 398 -32.91 7.57 1.80
C GLY A 398 -34.06 8.44 1.28
N PRO A 399 -33.87 9.16 0.17
CA PRO A 399 -34.92 9.98 -0.43
C PRO A 399 -36.03 9.13 -1.07
N PRO A 400 -37.19 9.75 -1.36
CA PRO A 400 -38.15 9.20 -2.31
C PRO A 400 -37.52 9.01 -3.69
N ILE A 401 -37.93 7.96 -4.40
CA ILE A 401 -37.37 7.61 -5.71
C ILE A 401 -38.31 8.09 -6.80
N GLY A 402 -37.80 8.94 -7.67
CA GLY A 402 -38.63 9.53 -8.73
C GLY A 402 -38.13 10.86 -9.29
N ALA A 403 -36.87 11.22 -9.06
CA ALA A 403 -36.35 12.51 -9.47
C ALA A 403 -36.21 12.57 -10.99
N ALA A 404 -36.77 13.61 -11.62
CA ALA A 404 -36.64 13.81 -13.07
C ALA A 404 -35.33 14.51 -13.48
N ALA A 405 -34.54 14.97 -12.50
CA ALA A 405 -33.29 15.67 -12.69
C ALA A 405 -32.39 15.51 -11.45
N PRO A 406 -31.06 15.70 -11.59
CA PRO A 406 -30.14 15.75 -10.45
C PRO A 406 -30.55 16.80 -9.42
N ASN A 407 -30.10 16.63 -8.18
CA ASN A 407 -30.22 17.70 -7.19
C ASN A 407 -29.50 18.96 -7.70
N ALA A 408 -30.20 20.09 -7.74
CA ALA A 408 -29.70 21.32 -8.34
C ALA A 408 -28.43 21.86 -7.66
N THR A 409 -28.32 21.72 -6.33
CA THR A 409 -27.13 22.16 -5.58
C THR A 409 -25.95 21.22 -5.83
N GLU A 410 -26.17 19.90 -5.83
CA GLU A 410 -25.12 18.93 -6.14
C GLU A 410 -24.58 19.12 -7.56
N LEU A 411 -25.48 19.30 -8.53
CA LEU A 411 -25.09 19.56 -9.92
C LEU A 411 -24.33 20.88 -10.06
N ALA A 412 -24.80 21.96 -9.43
CA ALA A 412 -24.12 23.24 -9.46
C ALA A 412 -22.71 23.14 -8.86
N ASN A 413 -22.55 22.44 -7.75
CA ASN A 413 -21.24 22.23 -7.10
C ASN A 413 -20.32 21.36 -7.98
N LEU A 414 -20.85 20.30 -8.59
CA LEU A 414 -20.09 19.44 -9.50
C LEU A 414 -19.54 20.21 -10.70
N LEU A 415 -20.36 21.06 -11.31
CA LEU A 415 -19.97 21.86 -12.48
C LEU A 415 -19.07 23.05 -12.13
N ALA A 416 -19.13 23.52 -10.88
CA ALA A 416 -18.29 24.61 -10.38
C ALA A 416 -16.94 24.12 -9.79
N ALA A 417 -16.74 22.80 -9.65
CA ALA A 417 -15.52 22.24 -9.08
C ALA A 417 -14.30 22.64 -9.94
N PRO A 418 -13.27 23.28 -9.35
CA PRO A 418 -12.09 23.67 -10.10
C PRO A 418 -11.30 22.45 -10.56
N MET A 419 -10.62 22.58 -11.69
CA MET A 419 -9.61 21.60 -12.10
C MET A 419 -8.48 21.57 -11.07
N SER A 420 -8.03 20.37 -10.72
CA SER A 420 -6.79 20.16 -9.97
C SER A 420 -5.74 19.51 -10.87
N THR A 421 -4.47 19.78 -10.59
CA THR A 421 -3.32 19.26 -11.36
C THR A 421 -2.26 18.76 -10.39
N HIS A 422 -1.44 17.81 -10.84
CA HIS A 422 -0.22 17.49 -10.10
C HIS A 422 0.71 18.72 -10.01
N PRO A 423 1.60 18.79 -8.99
CA PRO A 423 2.63 19.82 -8.90
C PRO A 423 3.56 19.83 -10.11
N ALA A 424 4.19 20.97 -10.40
CA ALA A 424 5.22 21.04 -11.44
C ALA A 424 6.43 20.16 -11.08
N GLY A 425 6.95 19.40 -12.06
CA GLY A 425 8.07 18.48 -11.84
C GLY A 425 7.70 17.26 -10.98
N TRP A 426 6.43 16.85 -11.02
CA TRP A 426 5.95 15.65 -10.32
C TRP A 426 6.44 14.35 -10.97
N ASP A 427 6.51 14.32 -12.29
CA ASP A 427 6.98 13.24 -13.16
C ASP A 427 7.84 13.90 -14.25
N PHE A 428 9.15 13.61 -14.29
CA PHE A 428 10.08 14.32 -15.17
C PHE A 428 10.16 13.73 -16.58
N ASP A 429 9.93 12.43 -16.75
CA ASP A 429 10.01 11.77 -18.06
C ASP A 429 8.65 11.44 -18.69
N ASN A 430 7.55 11.76 -18.00
CA ASN A 430 6.15 11.61 -18.39
C ASN A 430 5.77 10.16 -18.68
N ASP A 431 6.15 9.27 -17.77
CA ASP A 431 5.79 7.86 -17.84
C ASP A 431 4.58 7.48 -16.97
N GLY A 432 4.05 8.43 -16.21
CA GLY A 432 2.89 8.26 -15.33
C GLY A 432 3.24 7.89 -13.90
N MET A 433 4.52 7.73 -13.56
CA MET A 433 5.02 7.48 -12.22
C MET A 433 5.64 8.76 -11.62
N PRO A 434 5.35 9.13 -10.37
CA PRO A 434 6.00 10.27 -9.75
C PRO A 434 7.46 10.02 -9.40
N ASN A 435 8.29 11.04 -9.59
CA ASN A 435 9.73 11.03 -9.28
C ASN A 435 10.04 10.51 -7.87
N ALA A 436 9.22 10.89 -6.88
CA ALA A 436 9.41 10.47 -5.50
C ALA A 436 9.10 8.98 -5.29
N TRP A 437 8.11 8.45 -6.01
CA TRP A 437 7.78 7.03 -5.96
C TRP A 437 8.85 6.21 -6.65
N GLU A 438 9.33 6.64 -7.82
CA GLU A 438 10.42 5.98 -8.54
C GLU A 438 11.70 5.88 -7.70
N LEU A 439 12.12 6.98 -7.06
CA LEU A 439 13.28 6.98 -6.18
C LEU A 439 13.13 6.02 -5.00
N ALA A 440 11.93 5.91 -4.43
CA ALA A 440 11.64 4.98 -3.33
C ALA A 440 11.69 3.50 -3.77
N HIS A 441 11.53 3.24 -5.06
CA HIS A 441 11.59 1.92 -5.68
C HIS A 441 12.91 1.65 -6.44
N GLY A 442 13.89 2.56 -6.33
CA GLY A 442 15.19 2.42 -6.99
C GLY A 442 15.16 2.59 -8.51
N LEU A 443 14.11 3.20 -9.04
CA LEU A 443 13.93 3.54 -10.45
C LEU A 443 14.57 4.89 -10.79
N ASN A 444 14.65 5.21 -12.08
CA ASN A 444 15.28 6.44 -12.55
C ASN A 444 14.22 7.46 -13.00
N PRO A 445 14.01 8.56 -12.25
CA PRO A 445 13.03 9.60 -12.61
C PRO A 445 13.28 10.33 -13.94
N ASN A 446 14.39 10.05 -14.61
CA ASN A 446 14.75 10.65 -15.88
C ASN A 446 15.10 9.53 -16.87
N SER A 447 14.16 8.63 -17.14
CA SER A 447 14.29 7.50 -18.06
C SER A 447 13.51 7.64 -19.39
N PRO A 448 13.53 8.82 -20.08
CA PRO A 448 12.84 8.93 -21.36
C PRO A 448 13.62 8.14 -22.42
N GLY A 449 12.99 7.19 -23.13
CA GLY A 449 13.72 6.41 -24.13
C GLY A 449 12.99 5.26 -24.82
N ALA A 450 13.75 4.44 -25.56
CA ALA A 450 13.25 3.27 -26.30
C ALA A 450 12.90 2.07 -25.39
N THR A 451 13.46 2.03 -24.18
CA THR A 451 13.19 1.05 -23.11
C THR A 451 12.96 1.82 -21.81
N PRO A 452 11.80 2.49 -21.68
CA PRO A 452 11.47 3.23 -20.47
C PRO A 452 11.21 2.25 -19.32
N ASP A 453 11.53 2.64 -18.08
CA ASP A 453 11.45 1.76 -16.92
C ASP A 453 10.03 1.54 -16.40
N TRP A 454 9.05 2.36 -16.75
CA TRP A 454 7.63 2.04 -16.52
C TRP A 454 7.17 0.68 -17.07
N LYS A 455 7.86 0.17 -18.11
CA LYS A 455 7.61 -1.15 -18.72
C LYS A 455 8.39 -2.30 -18.09
N LEU A 456 9.40 -1.98 -17.29
CA LEU A 456 10.19 -2.99 -16.60
C LEU A 456 9.39 -3.54 -15.42
N ASP A 457 9.95 -4.54 -14.77
CA ASP A 457 9.39 -5.24 -13.62
C ASP A 457 10.54 -5.31 -12.59
N PHE A 458 10.60 -4.34 -11.67
CA PHE A 458 11.74 -4.16 -10.78
C PHE A 458 11.86 -5.29 -9.75
N ASP A 459 10.75 -5.93 -9.39
CA ASP A 459 10.70 -7.02 -8.40
C ASP A 459 10.54 -8.40 -9.04
N ASN A 460 10.42 -8.49 -10.36
CA ASN A 460 10.25 -9.73 -11.13
C ASN A 460 9.09 -10.58 -10.63
N ASP A 461 7.99 -9.94 -10.21
CA ASP A 461 6.79 -10.63 -9.75
C ASP A 461 5.77 -10.88 -10.88
N GLY A 462 5.98 -10.22 -12.02
CA GLY A 462 5.18 -10.28 -13.22
C GLY A 462 4.59 -8.93 -13.63
N TYR A 463 4.32 -8.01 -12.68
CA TYR A 463 3.75 -6.68 -12.93
C TYR A 463 4.79 -5.70 -13.46
N ILE A 464 4.34 -4.79 -14.35
CA ILE A 464 5.21 -3.69 -14.78
C ILE A 464 5.20 -2.58 -13.72
N ASN A 465 6.29 -1.81 -13.64
CA ASN A 465 6.48 -0.74 -12.67
C ASN A 465 5.32 0.27 -12.65
N LEU A 466 4.76 0.63 -13.82
CA LEU A 466 3.60 1.52 -13.86
C LEU A 466 2.36 0.91 -13.20
N LEU A 467 2.16 -0.41 -13.32
CA LEU A 467 1.05 -1.07 -12.65
C LEU A 467 1.29 -1.18 -11.15
N GLU A 468 2.52 -1.40 -10.69
CA GLU A 468 2.87 -1.31 -9.26
C GLU A 468 2.44 0.04 -8.68
N TYR A 469 2.86 1.14 -9.32
CA TYR A 469 2.44 2.48 -8.92
C TYR A 469 0.91 2.65 -8.92
N VAL A 470 0.24 2.26 -10.00
CA VAL A 470 -1.20 2.37 -10.17
C VAL A 470 -1.97 1.52 -9.14
N ASN A 471 -1.41 0.37 -8.75
CA ASN A 471 -1.98 -0.54 -7.75
C ASN A 471 -1.82 0.04 -6.36
N GLU A 472 -0.62 0.50 -5.97
CA GLU A 472 -0.35 1.17 -4.68
C GLU A 472 -1.26 2.38 -4.43
N ARG A 473 -1.55 3.16 -5.49
CA ARG A 473 -2.46 4.31 -5.43
C ARG A 473 -3.91 3.91 -5.21
N GLY A 474 -4.31 2.74 -5.70
CA GLY A 474 -5.66 2.20 -5.65
C GLY A 474 -5.79 1.00 -4.71
N GLU A 475 -4.92 0.85 -3.71
CA GLU A 475 -5.04 -0.24 -2.73
C GLU A 475 -6.30 -0.10 -1.90
N PHE A 476 -6.86 -1.23 -1.49
CA PHE A 476 -8.00 -1.32 -0.58
C PHE A 476 -7.92 -2.65 0.17
N PRO A 477 -8.54 -2.77 1.37
CA PRO A 477 -8.40 -3.98 2.17
C PRO A 477 -9.10 -5.19 1.55
N ALA A 478 -8.43 -6.33 1.59
CA ALA A 478 -8.97 -7.64 1.26
C ALA A 478 -10.21 -7.95 2.13
N PRO A 479 -11.23 -8.64 1.57
CA PRO A 479 -12.42 -9.04 2.33
C PRO A 479 -12.13 -10.04 3.46
N ALA A 480 -10.97 -10.69 3.45
CA ALA A 480 -10.56 -11.68 4.44
C ALA A 480 -9.05 -11.61 4.69
N GLU A 481 -8.56 -12.34 5.70
CA GLU A 481 -7.12 -12.47 5.91
C GLU A 481 -6.43 -13.06 4.68
N ILE A 482 -5.21 -12.60 4.41
CA ILE A 482 -4.40 -13.09 3.30
C ILE A 482 -3.35 -14.05 3.84
N VAL A 483 -3.36 -15.28 3.35
CA VAL A 483 -2.51 -16.37 3.83
C VAL A 483 -1.47 -16.73 2.78
N PHE A 484 -0.20 -16.77 3.20
CA PHE A 484 0.89 -17.26 2.36
C PHE A 484 0.77 -18.78 2.18
N ASN A 485 0.73 -19.24 0.94
CA ASN A 485 0.55 -20.65 0.58
C ASN A 485 1.74 -21.25 -0.19
N ALA A 486 2.76 -20.45 -0.52
CA ALA A 486 3.94 -20.86 -1.28
C ALA A 486 3.61 -21.59 -2.60
N ALA A 487 2.52 -21.22 -3.29
CA ALA A 487 2.03 -21.96 -4.45
C ALA A 487 3.03 -22.05 -5.60
N THR A 488 3.86 -21.03 -5.80
CA THR A 488 4.86 -20.99 -6.87
C THR A 488 6.29 -21.02 -6.35
N ASN A 489 6.58 -20.29 -5.28
CA ASN A 489 7.91 -20.19 -4.66
C ASN A 489 7.80 -19.62 -3.23
N SER A 490 8.92 -19.20 -2.64
CA SER A 490 8.97 -18.60 -1.31
C SER A 490 8.98 -17.06 -1.32
N ARG A 491 8.84 -16.40 -2.47
CA ARG A 491 8.96 -14.94 -2.57
C ARG A 491 7.71 -14.25 -2.04
N TYR A 492 7.90 -13.21 -1.24
CA TYR A 492 6.82 -12.37 -0.70
C TYR A 492 6.12 -11.60 -1.83
N ALA A 493 6.88 -11.00 -2.75
CA ALA A 493 6.34 -10.17 -3.83
C ALA A 493 5.36 -10.91 -4.74
N GLN A 494 5.59 -12.21 -4.95
CA GLN A 494 4.79 -12.98 -5.88
C GLN A 494 3.34 -13.15 -5.39
N ILE A 495 2.41 -12.40 -6.01
CA ILE A 495 0.98 -12.40 -5.67
C ILE A 495 0.33 -13.79 -5.62
N THR A 496 0.74 -14.71 -6.49
CA THR A 496 0.16 -16.08 -6.54
C THR A 496 0.51 -16.93 -5.32
N ASN A 497 1.47 -16.50 -4.49
CA ASN A 497 1.78 -17.13 -3.20
C ASN A 497 0.85 -16.67 -2.08
N TRP A 498 -0.05 -15.73 -2.34
CA TRP A 498 -0.96 -15.16 -1.36
C TRP A 498 -2.40 -15.41 -1.76
N LYS A 499 -3.20 -15.93 -0.83
CA LYS A 499 -4.64 -16.11 -1.06
C LYS A 499 -5.47 -15.59 0.09
N THR A 500 -6.61 -15.01 -0.23
CA THR A 500 -7.63 -14.74 0.78
C THR A 500 -8.13 -16.04 1.42
N ASP A 501 -8.38 -16.00 2.73
CA ASP A 501 -8.91 -17.12 3.50
C ASP A 501 -10.27 -16.74 4.08
N ASP A 502 -11.34 -17.08 3.36
CA ASP A 502 -12.72 -16.92 3.80
C ASP A 502 -13.24 -18.11 4.63
N GLY A 503 -12.33 -18.91 5.22
CA GLY A 503 -12.69 -20.09 6.00
C GLY A 503 -13.09 -21.29 5.14
N GLY A 504 -12.65 -21.31 3.88
CA GLY A 504 -12.92 -22.39 2.92
C GLY A 504 -14.31 -22.33 2.30
N VAL A 505 -14.98 -21.16 2.33
CA VAL A 505 -16.22 -20.94 1.58
C VAL A 505 -15.92 -20.97 0.09
N THR A 506 -14.80 -20.37 -0.30
CA THR A 506 -14.23 -20.49 -1.64
C THR A 506 -12.80 -21.02 -1.58
N ALA A 507 -12.15 -21.12 -2.74
CA ALA A 507 -10.73 -21.48 -2.82
C ALA A 507 -9.78 -20.30 -2.54
N GLY A 508 -10.33 -19.12 -2.21
CA GLY A 508 -9.58 -17.86 -2.12
C GLY A 508 -9.16 -17.31 -3.49
N SER A 509 -8.98 -15.99 -3.54
CA SER A 509 -8.43 -15.27 -4.69
C SER A 509 -6.98 -14.87 -4.43
N ASP A 510 -6.20 -14.75 -5.50
CA ASP A 510 -4.82 -14.28 -5.39
C ASP A 510 -4.83 -12.79 -5.03
N TRP A 511 -4.13 -12.41 -3.95
CA TRP A 511 -4.18 -11.06 -3.39
C TRP A 511 -2.86 -10.66 -2.76
N GLN A 512 -2.22 -9.62 -3.28
CA GLN A 512 -0.96 -9.12 -2.73
C GLN A 512 -1.22 -8.26 -1.49
N PRO A 513 -0.58 -8.55 -0.35
CA PRO A 513 -0.78 -7.76 0.87
C PRO A 513 -0.45 -6.27 0.68
N SER A 514 -1.41 -5.40 1.01
CA SER A 514 -1.24 -3.95 1.06
C SER A 514 -1.06 -3.43 2.48
N LYS A 515 -0.83 -2.11 2.63
CA LYS A 515 -0.80 -1.43 3.94
C LYS A 515 -2.11 -1.48 4.73
N TYR A 516 -3.19 -1.98 4.14
CA TYR A 516 -4.50 -2.16 4.79
C TYR A 516 -4.73 -3.60 5.28
N ASP A 517 -3.95 -4.55 4.76
CA ASP A 517 -4.25 -5.97 4.88
C ASP A 517 -3.63 -6.66 6.09
N SER A 518 -4.32 -7.69 6.55
CA SER A 518 -3.69 -8.65 7.45
C SER A 518 -3.14 -9.83 6.65
N ALA A 519 -1.82 -9.95 6.66
CA ALA A 519 -1.07 -11.05 6.08
C ALA A 519 -0.66 -12.08 7.14
N VAL A 520 -0.70 -13.36 6.78
CA VAL A 520 -0.39 -14.48 7.68
C VAL A 520 0.54 -15.47 7.01
N ILE A 521 1.61 -15.83 7.71
CA ILE A 521 2.52 -16.92 7.34
C ILE A 521 2.33 -18.03 8.38
N ASN A 522 1.48 -19.00 8.04
CA ASN A 522 1.18 -20.11 8.95
C ASN A 522 2.36 -21.07 9.08
N SER A 523 3.04 -21.42 8.00
CA SER A 523 4.18 -22.34 8.03
C SER A 523 5.09 -22.16 6.82
N GLY A 524 6.29 -22.73 6.90
CA GLY A 524 7.27 -22.70 5.81
C GLY A 524 8.15 -21.45 5.84
N THR A 525 8.80 -21.14 4.72
CA THR A 525 9.73 -20.02 4.61
C THR A 525 9.26 -19.04 3.56
N VAL A 526 9.25 -17.76 3.92
CA VAL A 526 8.95 -16.62 3.04
C VAL A 526 10.17 -15.73 2.95
N THR A 527 10.44 -15.15 1.78
CA THR A 527 11.60 -14.30 1.52
C THR A 527 11.15 -12.97 0.94
N VAL A 528 11.50 -11.88 1.60
CA VAL A 528 11.47 -10.51 1.08
C VAL A 528 12.83 -10.24 0.44
N ASP A 529 12.82 -10.14 -0.89
CA ASP A 529 14.01 -9.95 -1.71
C ASP A 529 13.91 -8.73 -2.65
N ALA A 530 12.81 -7.98 -2.61
CA ALA A 530 12.53 -6.85 -3.47
C ALA A 530 11.90 -5.68 -2.70
N THR A 531 11.92 -4.49 -3.30
CA THR A 531 11.24 -3.28 -2.81
C THR A 531 9.73 -3.39 -3.00
N GLY A 532 8.93 -2.51 -2.39
CA GLY A 532 7.48 -2.46 -2.65
C GLY A 532 6.60 -3.31 -1.73
N GLN A 533 7.15 -3.93 -0.68
CA GLN A 533 6.39 -4.94 0.08
C GLN A 533 5.67 -4.32 1.28
N HIS A 534 4.37 -4.62 1.42
CA HIS A 534 3.52 -4.04 2.44
C HIS A 534 2.73 -5.07 3.26
N ALA A 535 2.31 -4.67 4.46
CA ALA A 535 1.21 -5.25 5.21
C ALA A 535 0.67 -4.20 6.20
N ARG A 536 -0.60 -4.27 6.60
CA ARG A 536 -1.02 -3.59 7.85
C ARG A 536 -0.55 -4.37 9.06
N MET A 537 -0.89 -5.65 9.08
CA MET A 537 -0.49 -6.59 10.13
C MET A 537 0.12 -7.80 9.46
N LEU A 538 1.34 -8.17 9.88
CA LEU A 538 1.99 -9.40 9.44
C LEU A 538 2.15 -10.34 10.63
N ARG A 539 1.60 -11.54 10.51
CA ARG A 539 1.66 -12.58 11.55
C ARG A 539 2.47 -13.77 11.08
N VAL A 540 3.53 -14.10 11.81
CA VAL A 540 4.42 -15.23 11.51
C VAL A 540 4.18 -16.32 12.56
N ALA A 541 3.72 -17.49 12.13
CA ALA A 541 3.34 -18.62 12.99
C ALA A 541 2.36 -18.25 14.15
N PRO A 542 1.17 -17.70 13.85
CA PRO A 542 0.28 -17.17 14.88
C PRO A 542 -0.34 -18.23 15.79
N ALA A 543 -0.56 -19.47 15.34
CA ALA A 543 -1.28 -20.49 16.11
C ALA A 543 -0.37 -21.64 16.60
N ALA A 544 -0.83 -22.36 17.62
CA ALA A 544 -0.14 -23.54 18.13
C ALA A 544 0.08 -24.57 17.02
N GLY A 545 1.29 -25.13 16.95
CA GLY A 545 1.69 -26.07 15.90
C GLY A 545 2.14 -25.43 14.58
N ASN A 546 1.99 -24.11 14.42
CA ASN A 546 2.59 -23.38 13.30
C ASN A 546 4.11 -23.27 13.46
N ALA A 547 4.84 -23.40 12.35
CA ALA A 547 6.28 -23.19 12.30
C ALA A 547 6.67 -22.45 11.01
N ALA A 548 7.06 -21.17 11.13
CA ALA A 548 7.29 -20.28 10.00
C ALA A 548 8.59 -19.48 10.12
N THR A 549 9.17 -19.14 8.97
CA THR A 549 10.35 -18.28 8.86
C THR A 549 10.12 -17.18 7.83
N LEU A 550 10.39 -15.94 8.21
CA LEU A 550 10.45 -14.79 7.30
C LEU A 550 11.90 -14.36 7.13
N ASN A 551 12.45 -14.50 5.94
CA ASN A 551 13.78 -13.99 5.59
C ASN A 551 13.62 -12.62 4.93
N VAL A 552 14.37 -11.63 5.39
CA VAL A 552 14.51 -10.33 4.73
C VAL A 552 15.97 -10.19 4.30
N THR A 553 16.19 -10.25 2.99
CA THR A 553 17.54 -10.32 2.39
C THR A 553 17.88 -9.07 1.58
N SER A 554 16.88 -8.36 1.07
CA SER A 554 17.03 -7.15 0.25
C SER A 554 15.69 -6.41 0.17
N GLY A 555 15.69 -5.24 -0.47
CA GLY A 555 14.49 -4.43 -0.66
C GLY A 555 13.97 -3.81 0.64
N TRP A 556 12.65 -3.64 0.72
CA TRP A 556 12.01 -3.15 1.94
C TRP A 556 10.64 -3.78 2.17
N LEU A 557 10.29 -3.94 3.45
CA LEU A 557 8.99 -4.38 3.94
C LEU A 557 8.46 -3.33 4.93
N GLU A 558 7.30 -2.74 4.64
CA GLU A 558 6.59 -1.86 5.56
C GLU A 558 5.37 -2.57 6.18
N VAL A 559 5.39 -2.69 7.52
CA VAL A 559 4.29 -3.21 8.32
C VAL A 559 3.65 -2.07 9.10
N ALA A 560 2.56 -1.51 8.57
CA ALA A 560 1.99 -0.25 9.03
C ALA A 560 1.47 -0.26 10.48
N SER A 561 1.14 -1.44 11.03
CA SER A 561 0.63 -1.58 12.39
C SER A 561 1.45 -2.54 13.24
N PHE A 562 1.48 -3.83 12.89
CA PHE A 562 2.01 -4.84 13.81
C PHE A 562 2.67 -6.01 13.09
N LEU A 563 3.92 -6.30 13.43
CA LEU A 563 4.60 -7.56 13.11
C LEU A 563 4.57 -8.45 14.36
N HIS A 564 3.74 -9.50 14.33
CA HIS A 564 3.68 -10.49 15.42
C HIS A 564 4.44 -11.74 15.02
N VAL A 565 5.57 -11.98 15.67
CA VAL A 565 6.34 -13.21 15.50
C VAL A 565 5.97 -14.19 16.60
N ALA A 566 5.25 -15.25 16.23
CA ALA A 566 4.86 -16.38 17.06
C ALA A 566 3.94 -16.05 18.23
N ALA A 567 2.69 -15.67 17.93
CA ALA A 567 1.66 -15.49 18.98
C ALA A 567 1.37 -16.79 19.75
N GLY A 568 1.44 -17.94 19.07
CA GLY A 568 1.22 -19.27 19.64
C GLY A 568 2.09 -20.39 19.08
N GLY A 569 2.78 -20.18 17.95
CA GLY A 569 3.61 -21.18 17.28
C GLY A 569 5.12 -20.97 17.48
N SER A 570 5.91 -21.38 16.48
CA SER A 570 7.35 -21.16 16.40
C SER A 570 7.68 -20.30 15.16
N GLY A 571 7.98 -19.03 15.37
CA GLY A 571 8.21 -18.04 14.33
C GLY A 571 9.62 -17.47 14.40
N VAL A 572 10.28 -17.35 13.25
CA VAL A 572 11.61 -16.75 13.15
C VAL A 572 11.60 -15.68 12.05
N VAL A 573 12.15 -14.50 12.35
CA VAL A 573 12.50 -13.50 11.33
C VAL A 573 14.01 -13.45 11.22
N ASN A 574 14.56 -13.68 10.02
CA ASN A 574 15.97 -13.52 9.71
C ASN A 574 16.15 -12.28 8.85
N HIS A 575 16.65 -11.20 9.46
CA HIS A 575 16.87 -9.92 8.80
C HIS A 575 18.37 -9.74 8.57
N SER A 576 18.79 -9.94 7.33
CA SER A 576 20.21 -9.96 6.93
C SER A 576 20.60 -8.89 5.91
N GLY A 577 19.60 -8.30 5.25
CA GLY A 577 19.73 -7.17 4.33
C GLY A 577 18.37 -6.48 4.15
N GLY A 578 18.33 -5.38 3.41
CA GLY A 578 17.11 -4.60 3.20
C GLY A 578 16.59 -3.92 4.47
N VAL A 579 15.44 -3.26 4.34
CA VAL A 579 14.83 -2.47 5.42
C VAL A 579 13.51 -3.10 5.88
N VAL A 580 13.31 -3.21 7.19
CA VAL A 580 12.00 -3.52 7.77
C VAL A 580 11.54 -2.29 8.54
N LEU A 581 10.43 -1.70 8.10
CA LEU A 581 9.75 -0.62 8.80
C LEU A 581 8.53 -1.20 9.49
N VAL A 582 8.42 -1.05 10.80
CA VAL A 582 7.26 -1.58 11.53
C VAL A 582 6.85 -0.67 12.67
N ASN A 583 5.56 -0.36 12.78
CA ASN A 583 5.10 0.44 13.91
C ASN A 583 5.29 -0.30 15.25
N HIS A 584 4.87 -1.56 15.35
CA HIS A 584 5.08 -2.38 16.56
C HIS A 584 5.55 -3.79 16.21
N LEU A 585 6.73 -4.17 16.70
CA LEU A 585 7.24 -5.54 16.69
C LEU A 585 6.95 -6.25 18.01
N HIS A 586 6.25 -7.38 17.97
CA HIS A 586 6.04 -8.23 19.15
C HIS A 586 6.53 -9.66 18.94
N LEU A 587 7.31 -10.16 19.90
CA LEU A 587 7.99 -11.44 19.83
C LEU A 587 7.45 -12.40 20.90
N GLY A 588 6.95 -13.56 20.47
CA GLY A 588 6.34 -14.54 21.36
C GLY A 588 4.91 -14.17 21.75
N GLY A 589 4.39 -14.81 22.79
CA GLY A 589 3.00 -14.62 23.22
C GLY A 589 2.55 -15.71 24.20
N ALA A 590 1.72 -16.63 23.73
CA ALA A 590 1.16 -17.70 24.54
C ALA A 590 2.24 -18.66 25.08
N ALA A 591 1.93 -19.36 26.18
CA ALA A 591 2.82 -20.37 26.73
C ALA A 591 3.15 -21.46 25.68
N GLY A 592 4.45 -21.73 25.50
CA GLY A 592 4.93 -22.68 24.49
C GLY A 592 5.22 -22.07 23.12
N ALA A 593 4.90 -20.78 22.90
CA ALA A 593 5.32 -20.06 21.70
C ALA A 593 6.82 -19.74 21.72
N SER A 594 7.42 -19.61 20.54
CA SER A 594 8.81 -19.16 20.36
C SER A 594 8.90 -18.17 19.21
N GLY A 595 9.03 -16.88 19.53
CA GLY A 595 9.17 -15.79 18.58
C GLY A 595 10.57 -15.22 18.59
N VAL A 596 11.29 -15.34 17.48
CA VAL A 596 12.68 -14.90 17.40
C VAL A 596 12.86 -13.91 16.26
N TYR A 597 13.53 -12.79 16.54
CA TYR A 597 13.98 -11.84 15.52
C TYR A 597 15.51 -11.80 15.51
N ASN A 598 16.12 -12.14 14.38
CA ASN A 598 17.57 -12.12 14.18
C ASN A 598 17.92 -10.94 13.27
N LEU A 599 18.55 -9.91 13.82
CA LEU A 599 19.11 -8.80 13.06
C LEU A 599 20.61 -9.04 12.86
N SER A 600 21.05 -8.99 11.60
CA SER A 600 22.39 -9.37 11.18
C SER A 600 22.78 -8.71 9.86
N GLY A 601 24.05 -8.86 9.45
CA GLY A 601 24.52 -8.42 8.13
C GLY A 601 24.28 -6.93 7.91
N GLY A 602 23.68 -6.60 6.77
CA GLY A 602 23.30 -5.23 6.39
C GLY A 602 21.82 -4.91 6.59
N GLY A 603 21.10 -5.70 7.41
CA GLY A 603 19.67 -5.45 7.68
C GLY A 603 19.46 -4.17 8.50
N VAL A 604 18.41 -3.42 8.17
CA VAL A 604 18.02 -2.19 8.90
C VAL A 604 16.60 -2.35 9.45
N LEU A 605 16.46 -2.54 10.75
CA LEU A 605 15.17 -2.58 11.44
C LEU A 605 14.85 -1.18 11.99
N ARG A 606 13.80 -0.56 11.45
CA ARG A 606 13.23 0.68 11.95
C ARG A 606 11.88 0.39 12.60
N VAL A 607 11.74 0.71 13.89
CA VAL A 607 10.57 0.30 14.68
C VAL A 607 10.21 1.32 15.75
N ASN A 608 8.92 1.61 15.94
CA ASN A 608 8.54 2.52 17.04
C ASN A 608 8.59 1.77 18.37
N THR A 609 8.00 0.58 18.47
CA THR A 609 8.01 -0.19 19.72
C THR A 609 8.37 -1.65 19.51
N ILE A 610 9.28 -2.17 20.35
CA ILE A 610 9.57 -3.60 20.46
C ILE A 610 9.10 -4.11 21.82
N SER A 611 8.32 -5.19 21.81
CA SER A 611 7.94 -5.91 23.02
C SER A 611 8.04 -7.43 22.85
N LYS A 612 8.04 -8.16 23.96
CA LYS A 612 8.12 -9.62 23.92
C LYS A 612 7.32 -10.29 25.03
N GLY A 613 6.83 -11.50 24.76
CA GLY A 613 6.26 -12.37 25.79
C GLY A 613 7.34 -12.89 26.73
N GLU A 614 7.00 -13.04 28.02
CA GLU A 614 7.91 -13.58 29.03
C GLU A 614 8.36 -15.00 28.63
N ASN A 615 9.68 -15.21 28.52
CA ASN A 615 10.31 -16.48 28.16
C ASN A 615 9.90 -17.09 26.79
N THR A 616 9.19 -16.34 25.95
CA THR A 616 8.70 -16.81 24.64
C THR A 616 9.23 -15.99 23.48
N GLY A 617 9.71 -14.77 23.71
CA GLY A 617 10.32 -13.92 22.69
C GLY A 617 11.83 -13.67 22.87
N ALA A 618 12.56 -13.54 21.76
CA ALA A 618 13.98 -13.19 21.73
C ALA A 618 14.34 -12.26 20.55
N LEU A 619 15.09 -11.20 20.83
CA LEU A 619 15.70 -10.31 19.83
C LEU A 619 17.23 -10.53 19.87
N ASN A 620 17.80 -10.94 18.73
CA ASN A 620 19.24 -11.15 18.59
C ASN A 620 19.81 -10.08 17.64
N VAL A 621 20.59 -9.15 18.18
CA VAL A 621 21.28 -8.11 17.39
C VAL A 621 22.74 -8.51 17.24
N THR A 622 23.08 -9.15 16.12
CA THR A 622 24.44 -9.69 15.84
C THR A 622 25.16 -8.92 14.74
N GLY A 623 24.48 -7.97 14.11
CA GLY A 623 24.90 -7.10 13.02
C GLY A 623 23.71 -6.21 12.62
N GLY A 624 23.81 -5.51 11.50
CA GLY A 624 22.75 -4.61 11.03
C GLY A 624 22.56 -3.36 11.89
N VAL A 625 21.52 -2.58 11.58
CA VAL A 625 21.14 -1.34 12.28
C VAL A 625 19.79 -1.51 12.93
N LEU A 626 19.72 -1.28 14.25
CA LEU A 626 18.49 -1.21 15.03
C LEU A 626 18.17 0.26 15.33
N SER A 627 17.09 0.75 14.74
CA SER A 627 16.51 2.06 15.02
C SER A 627 15.16 1.87 15.71
N ALA A 628 15.15 1.94 17.04
CA ALA A 628 13.95 1.74 17.85
C ALA A 628 13.60 3.00 18.67
N ASP A 629 12.35 3.46 18.65
CA ASP A 629 11.94 4.53 19.57
C ASP A 629 11.83 3.98 21.01
N GLN A 630 11.29 2.77 21.16
CA GLN A 630 11.10 2.12 22.46
C GLN A 630 11.37 0.61 22.44
N VAL A 631 12.10 0.12 23.45
CA VAL A 631 12.32 -1.31 23.73
C VAL A 631 11.85 -1.62 25.15
N LEU A 632 10.81 -2.44 25.28
CA LEU A 632 10.12 -2.70 26.55
C LEU A 632 10.75 -3.82 27.40
N PHE A 633 12.06 -4.04 27.28
CA PHE A 633 12.81 -5.10 27.97
C PHE A 633 14.32 -4.85 27.87
N ASP A 634 15.13 -5.64 28.59
CA ASP A 634 16.59 -5.56 28.52
C ASP A 634 17.13 -5.80 27.11
N LEU A 635 17.88 -4.84 26.58
CA LEU A 635 18.45 -4.89 25.24
C LEU A 635 19.91 -5.36 25.30
N VAL A 636 20.25 -6.40 24.53
CA VAL A 636 21.63 -6.88 24.37
C VAL A 636 22.06 -6.72 22.92
N ASN A 637 23.11 -5.91 22.70
CA ASN A 637 23.75 -5.78 21.42
C ASN A 637 25.01 -6.66 21.35
N GLN A 638 25.07 -7.55 20.36
CA GLN A 638 26.14 -8.54 20.16
C GLN A 638 26.93 -8.28 18.87
N GLY A 639 26.84 -7.09 18.29
CA GLY A 639 27.60 -6.73 17.08
C GLY A 639 26.91 -5.83 16.06
N GLY A 640 25.66 -5.40 16.31
CA GLY A 640 24.97 -4.43 15.45
C GLY A 640 25.24 -2.98 15.85
N VAL A 641 24.57 -2.08 15.13
CA VAL A 641 24.52 -0.63 15.41
C VAL A 641 23.19 -0.33 16.09
N ILE A 642 23.22 0.34 17.24
CA ILE A 642 22.03 0.96 17.84
C ILE A 642 22.03 2.43 17.40
N ALA A 643 21.01 2.85 16.67
CA ALA A 643 20.91 4.22 16.12
C ALA A 643 19.55 4.82 16.50
N PRO A 644 19.49 5.93 17.28
CA PRO A 644 18.22 6.55 17.66
C PRO A 644 17.43 7.16 16.49
N GLY A 645 16.48 6.40 15.93
CA GLY A 645 15.30 6.93 15.22
C GLY A 645 15.52 7.92 14.06
N ASP A 646 14.52 8.76 13.81
CA ASP A 646 14.64 9.90 12.88
C ASP A 646 15.52 10.99 13.50
N SER A 647 16.79 10.98 13.17
CA SER A 647 17.78 11.86 13.77
C SER A 647 17.53 13.37 13.52
N PRO A 648 17.66 14.21 14.57
CA PRO A 648 17.92 13.81 15.96
C PRO A 648 16.75 13.04 16.61
N GLY A 649 17.02 11.86 17.16
CA GLY A 649 16.06 10.88 17.64
C GLY A 649 16.35 10.36 19.05
N ASN A 650 15.46 9.55 19.58
CA ASN A 650 15.56 8.99 20.93
C ASN A 650 15.27 7.49 20.91
N THR A 651 16.10 6.69 21.57
CA THR A 651 15.79 5.31 21.91
C THR A 651 15.60 5.16 23.43
N HIS A 652 14.40 4.75 23.82
CA HIS A 652 14.10 4.45 25.22
C HIS A 652 14.05 2.94 25.50
N VAL A 653 14.88 2.46 26.42
CA VAL A 653 14.88 1.07 26.88
C VAL A 653 14.35 1.01 28.31
N THR A 654 13.28 0.28 28.56
CA THR A 654 12.67 0.20 29.90
C THR A 654 13.42 -0.74 30.85
N GLY A 655 14.62 -1.17 30.48
CA GLY A 655 15.45 -2.14 31.20
C GLY A 655 16.93 -1.81 31.00
N ASP A 656 17.77 -2.83 31.14
CA ASP A 656 19.21 -2.66 30.97
C ASP A 656 19.60 -2.61 29.48
N LEU A 657 20.61 -1.82 29.11
CA LEU A 657 21.29 -1.90 27.82
C LEU A 657 22.68 -2.51 28.01
N THR A 658 22.92 -3.68 27.40
CA THR A 658 24.22 -4.34 27.40
C THR A 658 24.86 -4.30 26.02
N MET A 659 25.98 -3.59 25.91
CA MET A 659 26.81 -3.55 24.71
C MET A 659 27.94 -4.57 24.84
N GLN A 660 27.79 -5.76 24.24
CA GLN A 660 28.87 -6.76 24.22
C GLN A 660 29.90 -6.46 23.13
N SER A 661 29.42 -6.02 21.97
CA SER A 661 30.18 -5.55 20.81
C SER A 661 29.26 -4.75 19.88
N GLY A 662 29.80 -4.21 18.78
CA GLY A 662 29.05 -3.33 17.87
C GLY A 662 29.21 -1.86 18.24
N SER A 663 28.28 -1.02 17.80
CA SER A 663 28.31 0.42 18.07
C SER A 663 26.98 1.00 18.51
N ILE A 664 27.06 2.16 19.17
CA ILE A 664 25.96 3.12 19.32
C ILE A 664 26.32 4.31 18.42
N GLU A 665 25.40 4.72 17.55
CA GLU A 665 25.54 5.90 16.70
C GLU A 665 24.73 7.06 17.29
N ILE A 666 25.34 8.24 17.42
CA ILE A 666 24.72 9.46 17.94
C ILE A 666 24.97 10.62 16.97
N GLU A 667 23.90 11.22 16.45
CA GLU A 667 23.96 12.37 15.56
C GLU A 667 23.77 13.69 16.32
N LEU A 668 24.63 14.68 16.08
CA LEU A 668 24.57 16.02 16.66
C LEU A 668 24.25 17.06 15.59
N ALA A 669 23.13 17.77 15.74
CA ALA A 669 22.67 18.85 14.88
C ALA A 669 22.63 20.23 15.57
N GLY A 670 22.84 20.27 16.88
CA GLY A 670 22.78 21.46 17.72
C GLY A 670 22.89 21.10 19.21
N THR A 671 22.72 22.07 20.10
CA THR A 671 22.88 21.90 21.55
C THR A 671 21.57 21.90 22.33
N ALA A 672 20.43 22.22 21.69
CA ALA A 672 19.14 22.16 22.35
C ALA A 672 18.58 20.73 22.37
N GLU A 673 17.66 20.47 23.30
CA GLU A 673 16.89 19.22 23.34
C GLU A 673 16.24 18.94 21.98
N GLY A 674 16.34 17.70 21.51
CA GLY A 674 15.86 17.30 20.18
C GLY A 674 16.74 17.80 19.02
N GLN A 675 17.93 18.35 19.30
CA GLN A 675 18.95 18.64 18.28
C GLN A 675 20.13 17.66 18.31
N PHE A 676 20.09 16.64 19.14
CA PHE A 676 21.04 15.54 19.15
C PHE A 676 20.32 14.25 19.56
N ASP A 677 20.88 13.12 19.14
CA ASP A 677 20.35 11.81 19.51
C ASP A 677 20.52 11.52 21.00
N THR A 678 19.56 10.81 21.58
CA THR A 678 19.62 10.38 22.98
C THR A 678 19.26 8.91 23.15
N ILE A 679 19.81 8.28 24.19
CA ILE A 679 19.40 6.97 24.66
C ILE A 679 19.03 7.05 26.14
N THR A 680 17.77 6.73 26.45
CA THR A 680 17.25 6.74 27.81
C THR A 680 17.00 5.32 28.30
N LEU A 681 17.57 4.95 29.45
CA LEU A 681 17.46 3.64 30.09
C LEU A 681 16.80 3.79 31.47
N ASP A 682 15.76 3.00 31.74
CA ASP A 682 15.24 2.86 33.11
C ASP A 682 16.20 2.04 34.00
N GLY A 683 17.04 1.20 33.37
CA GLY A 683 18.01 0.32 34.00
C GLY A 683 19.46 0.79 33.90
N GLN A 684 20.37 -0.18 33.83
CA GLN A 684 21.81 0.03 33.78
C GLN A 684 22.34 0.06 32.34
N LEU A 685 23.37 0.88 32.10
CA LEU A 685 24.20 0.81 30.91
C LEU A 685 25.45 -0.05 31.19
N PHE A 686 25.60 -1.16 30.49
CA PHE A 686 26.86 -1.92 30.44
C PHE A 686 27.58 -1.55 29.14
N ALA A 687 28.46 -0.55 29.22
CA ALA A 687 29.19 -0.01 28.09
C ALA A 687 30.28 -0.97 27.59
N GLY A 688 30.34 -1.09 26.26
CA GLY A 688 31.26 -1.92 25.49
C GLY A 688 31.12 -1.57 24.01
N GLY A 689 31.94 -2.16 23.14
CA GLY A 689 31.93 -1.80 21.71
C GLY A 689 32.37 -0.35 21.46
N THR A 690 31.79 0.30 20.45
CA THR A 690 32.12 1.66 20.02
C THR A 690 30.97 2.65 20.30
N LEU A 691 31.28 3.85 20.76
CA LEU A 691 30.40 5.02 20.64
C LEU A 691 30.87 5.84 19.44
N ASP A 692 30.03 5.92 18.41
CA ASP A 692 30.26 6.65 17.17
C ASP A 692 29.40 7.92 17.18
N VAL A 693 30.05 9.08 17.03
CA VAL A 693 29.38 10.38 17.05
C VAL A 693 29.52 11.06 15.70
N ASN A 694 28.39 11.40 15.09
CA ASN A 694 28.35 12.06 13.79
C ASN A 694 27.89 13.51 13.93
N LEU A 695 28.68 14.43 13.39
CA LEU A 695 28.24 15.82 13.22
C LEU A 695 27.43 15.92 11.94
N LEU A 696 26.20 16.41 12.04
CA LEU A 696 25.45 16.83 10.86
C LEU A 696 26.00 18.19 10.38
N SER A 697 25.15 19.12 9.96
CA SER A 697 25.58 20.48 9.59
C SER A 697 25.94 21.37 10.80
N PHE A 698 26.44 20.78 11.88
CA PHE A 698 26.69 21.43 13.16
C PHE A 698 28.18 21.42 13.49
N ASN A 699 28.68 22.56 13.99
CA ASN A 699 30.06 22.70 14.45
C ASN A 699 30.07 22.90 15.98
N PRO A 700 30.52 21.92 16.77
CA PRO A 700 30.65 22.06 18.21
C PRO A 700 31.66 23.14 18.60
N ALA A 701 31.41 23.86 19.69
CA ALA A 701 32.26 24.93 20.20
C ALA A 701 32.52 24.73 21.71
N MET A 702 33.54 25.41 22.24
CA MET A 702 33.89 25.35 23.67
C MET A 702 32.65 25.58 24.56
N GLY A 703 32.49 24.73 25.57
CA GLY A 703 31.38 24.80 26.54
C GLY A 703 30.08 24.16 26.05
N HIS A 704 29.99 23.71 24.79
CA HIS A 704 28.86 22.91 24.35
C HIS A 704 28.84 21.56 25.08
N SER A 705 27.65 21.11 25.47
CA SER A 705 27.43 19.84 26.13
C SER A 705 26.18 19.16 25.57
N PHE A 706 26.22 17.83 25.54
CA PHE A 706 25.23 16.95 24.95
C PHE A 706 24.93 15.83 25.95
N ASP A 707 23.71 15.81 26.48
CA ASP A 707 23.25 14.77 27.39
C ASP A 707 22.70 13.60 26.58
N ILE A 708 23.61 12.75 26.10
CA ILE A 708 23.31 11.72 25.10
C ILE A 708 22.88 10.40 25.73
N PHE A 709 23.04 10.25 27.04
CA PHE A 709 22.62 9.07 27.80
C PHE A 709 21.90 9.42 29.09
N GLU A 710 20.76 8.81 29.33
CA GLU A 710 20.13 8.78 30.65
C GLU A 710 20.09 7.33 31.14
N PHE A 711 20.55 7.06 32.37
CA PHE A 711 20.58 5.72 32.95
C PHE A 711 20.52 5.76 34.47
N ALA A 712 20.11 4.65 35.11
CA ALA A 712 20.15 4.52 36.56
C ALA A 712 21.60 4.38 37.09
N SER A 713 22.46 3.66 36.37
CA SER A 713 23.90 3.57 36.60
C SER A 713 24.60 3.02 35.36
N ALA A 714 25.88 3.36 35.15
CA ALA A 714 26.68 2.79 34.07
C ALA A 714 27.96 2.11 34.57
N SER A 715 28.44 1.13 33.81
CA SER A 715 29.73 0.46 34.02
C SER A 715 30.35 0.05 32.68
N GLY A 716 31.63 -0.34 32.67
CA GLY A 716 32.35 -0.71 31.45
C GLY A 716 33.00 0.48 30.76
N SER A 717 33.24 0.38 29.46
CA SER A 717 33.90 1.44 28.66
C SER A 717 33.59 1.28 27.17
N PHE A 718 33.44 2.40 26.46
CA PHE A 718 33.38 2.45 25.00
C PHE A 718 34.79 2.61 24.39
N THR A 719 34.98 2.05 23.20
CA THR A 719 35.91 2.62 22.22
C THR A 719 35.24 3.87 21.65
N LEU A 720 35.95 4.98 21.58
CA LEU A 720 35.34 6.24 21.13
C LEU A 720 35.76 6.54 19.69
N ASP A 721 34.78 6.70 18.81
CA ASP A 721 34.94 7.21 17.46
C ASP A 721 34.25 8.57 17.42
N LEU A 722 35.04 9.63 17.64
CA LEU A 722 34.53 10.98 17.77
C LEU A 722 35.03 11.84 16.60
N PRO A 723 34.19 12.73 16.07
CA PRO A 723 34.53 13.54 14.93
C PRO A 723 35.56 14.58 15.35
N ALA A 724 36.47 14.92 14.44
CA ALA A 724 37.46 15.96 14.68
C ALA A 724 36.77 17.30 14.97
N LEU A 725 37.25 18.00 15.99
CA LEU A 725 36.82 19.35 16.33
C LEU A 725 37.76 20.38 15.68
N ASP A 726 37.31 21.64 15.67
CA ASP A 726 38.17 22.77 15.31
C ASP A 726 39.42 22.84 16.21
N SER A 727 40.48 23.43 15.68
CA SER A 727 41.76 23.59 16.39
C SER A 727 41.55 24.25 17.76
N GLY A 728 42.23 23.74 18.79
CA GLY A 728 42.12 24.22 20.17
C GLY A 728 40.99 23.57 20.99
N LEU A 729 40.15 22.72 20.38
CA LEU A 729 39.04 22.04 21.07
C LEU A 729 39.29 20.54 21.23
N ALA A 730 38.81 19.97 22.34
CA ALA A 730 38.77 18.54 22.56
C ALA A 730 37.42 18.07 23.13
N TRP A 731 37.09 16.82 22.87
CA TRP A 731 35.97 16.14 23.52
C TRP A 731 36.32 15.78 24.96
N ASN A 732 35.51 16.22 25.91
CA ASN A 732 35.54 15.76 27.29
C ASN A 732 34.51 14.65 27.51
N THR A 733 35.03 13.47 27.82
CA THR A 733 34.27 12.22 27.98
C THR A 733 34.22 11.76 29.45
N SER A 734 34.79 12.53 30.39
CA SER A 734 34.86 12.18 31.81
C SER A 734 33.50 11.98 32.47
N ASN A 735 32.47 12.65 31.94
CA ASN A 735 31.09 12.57 32.44
C ASN A 735 30.19 11.58 31.67
N LEU A 736 30.72 10.93 30.64
CA LEU A 736 29.93 10.10 29.73
C LEU A 736 29.27 8.91 30.43
N LEU A 737 29.98 8.26 31.36
CA LEU A 737 29.48 7.09 32.12
C LEU A 737 29.10 7.44 33.57
N THR A 738 29.11 8.73 33.95
CA THR A 738 28.66 9.17 35.29
C THR A 738 27.34 9.91 35.20
N THR A 739 27.20 10.82 34.23
CA THR A 739 26.00 11.63 34.03
C THR A 739 25.47 11.58 32.59
N GLY A 740 26.11 10.81 31.70
CA GLY A 740 25.69 10.71 30.30
C GLY A 740 26.14 11.83 29.38
N VAL A 741 26.92 12.79 29.90
CA VAL A 741 27.23 14.03 29.20
C VAL A 741 28.54 13.93 28.44
N LEU A 742 28.48 14.18 27.13
CA LEU A 742 29.62 14.49 26.27
C LEU A 742 29.73 16.01 26.15
N SER A 743 30.93 16.57 26.29
CA SER A 743 31.11 18.03 26.20
C SER A 743 32.35 18.41 25.42
N VAL A 744 32.41 19.67 25.00
CA VAL A 744 33.56 20.26 24.31
C VAL A 744 34.29 21.19 25.28
N ILE A 745 35.58 20.94 25.46
CA ILE A 745 36.48 21.72 26.29
C ILE A 745 37.62 22.28 25.43
N SER A 746 38.44 23.16 25.99
CA SER A 746 39.77 23.42 25.43
C SER A 746 40.55 22.11 25.36
N ALA A 747 41.29 21.89 24.27
CA ALA A 747 42.19 20.76 24.17
C ALA A 747 43.28 20.90 25.23
N ALA A 748 43.20 20.09 26.30
CA ALA A 748 44.26 20.03 27.30
C ALA A 748 45.56 19.61 26.62
N GLY A 749 46.40 20.60 26.33
CA GLY A 749 47.54 20.51 25.46
C GLY A 749 48.39 21.78 25.46
N ASP A 750 47.79 22.91 25.82
CA ASP A 750 48.49 24.18 25.98
C ASP A 750 48.53 24.56 27.48
N PRO A 751 49.45 23.99 28.28
CA PRO A 751 49.62 24.37 29.67
C PRO A 751 49.76 25.88 29.90
N ALA A 752 50.12 26.63 28.86
CA ALA A 752 50.23 28.08 28.86
C ALA A 752 48.94 28.87 28.54
N ASP A 753 47.80 28.20 28.28
CA ASP A 753 46.47 28.84 28.24
C ASP A 753 45.97 29.03 29.68
N PHE A 754 46.35 30.15 30.28
CA PHE A 754 46.13 30.44 31.69
C PHE A 754 44.73 30.99 31.95
N ASN A 755 44.17 31.74 30.98
CA ASN A 755 42.83 32.29 31.09
C ASN A 755 41.74 31.27 30.64
N ASN A 756 42.15 30.12 30.11
CA ASN A 756 41.33 29.01 29.60
C ASN A 756 40.37 29.43 28.47
N ASP A 757 40.74 30.41 27.66
CA ASP A 757 39.95 30.86 26.50
C ASP A 757 40.26 30.08 25.22
N GLY A 758 41.23 29.17 25.27
CA GLY A 758 41.57 28.23 24.21
C GLY A 758 42.59 28.76 23.20
N VAL A 759 43.21 29.92 23.44
CA VAL A 759 44.35 30.41 22.66
C VAL A 759 45.49 30.80 23.60
N VAL A 760 46.74 30.50 23.24
CA VAL A 760 47.91 31.02 23.97
C VAL A 760 48.34 32.35 23.35
N ASP A 761 47.92 33.45 23.97
CA ASP A 761 48.17 34.79 23.44
C ASP A 761 48.59 35.82 24.52
N GLY A 762 48.42 37.10 24.22
CA GLY A 762 48.83 38.19 25.11
C GLY A 762 48.02 38.25 26.40
N ASP A 763 46.78 37.74 26.40
CA ASP A 763 45.93 37.76 27.59
C ASP A 763 46.39 36.69 28.60
N ASP A 764 46.96 35.57 28.14
CA ASP A 764 47.66 34.61 29.02
C ASP A 764 48.96 35.17 29.56
N LEU A 765 49.72 35.89 28.73
CA LEU A 765 50.93 36.55 29.21
C LEU A 765 50.60 37.53 30.35
N ASP A 766 49.49 38.23 30.21
CA ASP A 766 49.00 39.15 31.24
C ASP A 766 48.65 38.39 32.52
N GLU A 767 48.05 37.20 32.44
CA GLU A 767 47.74 36.35 33.60
C GLU A 767 49.02 35.80 34.27
N TRP A 768 49.99 35.30 33.49
CA TRP A 768 51.29 34.90 34.01
C TRP A 768 52.04 36.05 34.68
N SER A 769 52.08 37.22 34.03
CA SER A 769 52.85 38.36 34.51
C SER A 769 52.32 38.94 35.82
N GLN A 770 51.00 38.82 36.06
CA GLN A 770 50.34 39.24 37.29
C GLN A 770 50.68 38.33 38.47
N ASN A 771 50.97 37.06 38.19
CA ASN A 771 51.21 36.03 39.20
C ASN A 771 52.69 35.62 39.29
N PHE A 772 53.59 36.24 38.53
CA PHE A 772 55.02 35.95 38.55
C PHE A 772 55.64 36.04 39.97
N GLY A 773 56.27 34.94 40.39
CA GLY A 773 56.85 34.74 41.72
C GLY A 773 55.89 34.19 42.77
N ALA A 774 54.65 33.86 42.38
CA ALA A 774 53.72 33.16 43.26
C ALA A 774 54.14 31.69 43.46
N THR A 775 53.82 31.12 44.62
CA THR A 775 54.21 29.74 45.00
C THR A 775 53.01 29.01 45.59
N SER A 776 53.07 27.68 45.58
CA SER A 776 51.97 26.79 45.98
C SER A 776 50.74 26.91 45.07
N GLN A 777 50.95 27.02 43.76
CA GLN A 777 49.83 27.06 42.82
C GLN A 777 49.12 25.71 42.77
N PRO A 778 47.77 25.72 42.75
CA PRO A 778 46.99 24.48 42.71
C PRO A 778 46.79 23.95 41.28
N ASN A 779 47.03 24.77 40.25
CA ASN A 779 46.81 24.50 38.83
C ASN A 779 47.47 25.60 37.96
N ASN A 780 47.37 25.46 36.64
CA ASN A 780 47.95 26.39 35.66
C ASN A 780 47.19 27.71 35.49
N SER A 781 45.96 27.88 36.01
CA SER A 781 45.14 29.08 35.75
C SER A 781 45.69 30.38 36.34
N THR A 782 46.81 30.31 37.06
CA THR A 782 47.55 31.44 37.63
C THR A 782 48.95 31.58 37.02
N GLY A 783 49.24 30.92 35.89
CA GLY A 783 50.54 30.99 35.24
C GLY A 783 51.51 29.84 35.50
N ASP A 784 51.11 28.75 36.15
CA ASP A 784 51.95 27.56 36.44
C ASP A 784 51.78 26.52 35.31
N ALA A 785 52.43 26.78 34.17
CA ALA A 785 52.33 25.96 32.97
C ALA A 785 53.02 24.60 33.13
N ASP A 786 54.17 24.53 33.82
CA ASP A 786 54.90 23.26 33.94
C ASP A 786 54.46 22.39 35.14
N GLY A 787 53.58 22.92 35.98
CA GLY A 787 52.86 22.21 37.03
C GLY A 787 53.73 21.90 38.25
N ASP A 788 54.83 22.64 38.44
CA ASP A 788 55.77 22.43 39.54
C ASP A 788 55.38 23.17 40.83
N GLY A 789 54.32 23.98 40.76
CA GLY A 789 53.69 24.66 41.89
C GLY A 789 54.22 26.07 42.15
N ASP A 790 55.07 26.63 41.30
CA ASP A 790 55.38 28.06 41.28
C ASP A 790 55.16 28.72 39.91
N VAL A 791 55.27 30.05 39.83
CA VAL A 791 55.05 30.81 38.59
C VAL A 791 56.32 31.58 38.29
N ASP A 792 57.15 31.04 37.40
CA ASP A 792 58.50 31.53 37.19
C ASP A 792 58.92 31.58 35.70
N GLY A 793 60.23 31.62 35.45
CA GLY A 793 60.76 31.67 34.10
C GLY A 793 60.58 30.36 33.30
N GLY A 794 60.33 29.23 33.97
CA GLY A 794 59.96 27.95 33.39
C GLY A 794 58.60 28.04 32.69
N ASP A 795 57.61 28.62 33.35
CA ASP A 795 56.27 28.80 32.79
C ASP A 795 56.23 29.82 31.67
N PHE A 796 56.99 30.90 31.81
CA PHE A 796 57.14 31.87 30.72
C PHE A 796 57.73 31.23 29.48
N LEU A 797 58.68 30.30 29.66
CA LEU A 797 59.28 29.58 28.55
C LEU A 797 58.30 28.58 27.91
N ALA A 798 57.36 28.03 28.68
CA ALA A 798 56.24 27.23 28.17
C ALA A 798 55.29 28.12 27.34
N TRP A 799 54.85 29.27 27.88
CA TRP A 799 54.07 30.25 27.14
C TRP A 799 54.76 30.72 25.86
N GLN A 800 56.06 31.02 25.89
CA GLN A 800 56.80 31.42 24.70
C GLN A 800 56.90 30.32 23.63
N ARG A 801 56.84 29.05 24.02
CA ARG A 801 56.88 27.92 23.08
C ARG A 801 55.52 27.65 22.44
N GLU A 802 54.46 27.92 23.17
CA GLU A 802 53.06 27.71 22.76
C GLU A 802 52.44 28.99 22.17
N LEU A 803 53.12 30.15 22.29
CA LEU A 803 52.70 31.44 21.75
C LEU A 803 52.47 31.38 20.25
N GLY A 804 51.21 31.43 19.87
CA GLY A 804 50.79 31.37 18.47
C GLY A 804 50.93 30.00 17.83
N ASP A 805 50.89 28.90 18.60
CA ASP A 805 50.92 27.53 18.07
C ASP A 805 49.60 27.17 17.36
N ALA A 806 49.41 27.76 16.18
CA ALA A 806 48.74 27.11 15.09
C ALA A 806 49.75 26.15 14.43
N THR A 807 49.62 24.85 14.74
CA THR A 807 50.18 23.66 14.04
C THR A 807 51.55 23.10 14.47
N ASN A 808 51.52 21.84 14.95
CA ASN A 808 52.51 20.83 14.58
C ASN A 808 51.85 19.49 14.20
N ALA A 809 51.71 19.28 12.89
CA ALA A 809 51.33 18.02 12.29
C ALA A 809 52.39 16.94 12.54
N ALA A 810 52.07 15.91 13.32
CA ALA A 810 52.78 14.64 13.27
C ALA A 810 52.31 13.87 12.02
N VAL A 811 53.25 13.57 11.13
CA VAL A 811 53.03 12.77 9.92
C VAL A 811 52.67 11.33 10.32
N ALA A 812 51.37 11.00 10.31
CA ALA A 812 50.89 9.62 10.35
C ALA A 812 50.71 9.09 8.92
N SER A 813 51.30 7.93 8.65
CA SER A 813 51.21 7.22 7.38
C SER A 813 49.76 6.95 7.00
N ALA A 814 49.33 7.48 5.86
CA ALA A 814 48.06 7.13 5.24
C ALA A 814 48.03 5.62 4.93
N SER A 815 47.17 4.88 5.63
CA SER A 815 46.60 3.67 5.05
C SER A 815 45.44 4.12 4.16
N VAL A 816 45.45 3.63 2.92
CA VAL A 816 44.42 3.90 1.92
C VAL A 816 43.13 3.20 2.36
N PRO A 817 42.01 3.90 2.61
CA PRO A 817 40.74 3.23 2.80
C PRO A 817 40.26 2.67 1.45
N GLU A 818 39.95 1.37 1.41
CA GLU A 818 39.18 0.78 0.33
C GLU A 818 37.75 1.37 0.35
N PRO A 819 37.07 1.49 -0.81
CA PRO A 819 35.77 2.15 -0.87
C PRO A 819 34.73 1.38 -0.06
N ALA A 820 34.23 2.03 1.00
CA ALA A 820 33.14 1.55 1.82
C ALA A 820 31.82 1.55 1.01
N SER A 821 31.22 0.38 0.89
CA SER A 821 29.89 0.10 0.33
C SER A 821 28.72 0.82 1.04
N TRP A 822 29.01 1.72 1.98
CA TRP A 822 28.09 2.34 2.93
C TRP A 822 27.39 3.60 2.39
N LEU A 823 27.97 4.25 1.37
CA LEU A 823 27.37 5.41 0.69
C LEU A 823 26.07 5.08 -0.08
N LEU A 824 25.75 3.80 -0.28
CA LEU A 824 24.47 3.35 -0.84
C LEU A 824 23.37 3.19 0.23
N GLY A 825 23.71 3.02 1.52
CA GLY A 825 22.74 2.86 2.60
C GLY A 825 22.12 4.19 3.08
N LEU A 826 22.93 5.26 3.11
CA LEU A 826 22.51 6.60 3.56
C LEU A 826 21.65 7.36 2.52
N VAL A 827 21.82 7.05 1.23
CA VAL A 827 20.97 7.63 0.17
C VAL A 827 19.56 7.02 0.22
N ALA A 828 19.41 5.76 0.63
CA ALA A 828 18.09 5.11 0.77
C ALA A 828 17.28 5.66 1.96
N SER A 829 17.92 5.98 3.09
CA SER A 829 17.22 6.53 4.26
C SER A 829 16.82 7.99 4.08
N VAL A 830 17.60 8.80 3.36
CA VAL A 830 17.25 10.21 3.04
C VAL A 830 16.15 10.31 1.98
N LEU A 831 16.05 9.35 1.04
CA LEU A 831 14.96 9.32 0.05
C LEU A 831 13.61 8.90 0.66
N LEU A 832 13.59 8.08 1.71
CA LEU A 832 12.39 7.76 2.50
C LEU A 832 11.96 8.89 3.47
N ARG A 833 12.88 9.81 3.86
CA ARG A 833 12.59 10.96 4.74
C ARG A 833 11.59 11.98 4.15
N GLY A 834 11.39 11.99 2.83
CA GLY A 834 10.42 12.88 2.16
C GLY A 834 8.95 12.55 2.43
N TYR A 835 8.64 11.31 2.82
CA TYR A 835 7.25 10.83 2.92
C TYR A 835 6.59 11.14 4.28
N TYR A 836 7.29 10.96 5.40
CA TYR A 836 6.65 11.07 6.73
C TYR A 836 6.37 12.51 7.20
N ARG A 837 6.99 13.54 6.62
CA ARG A 837 6.57 14.93 6.87
C ARG A 837 5.22 15.28 6.22
N GLY A 838 4.72 14.47 5.28
CA GLY A 838 3.44 14.68 4.60
C GLY A 838 2.22 14.00 5.26
N VAL A 839 2.41 13.04 6.17
CA VAL A 839 1.31 12.21 6.72
C VAL A 839 0.78 12.72 8.08
N ARG A 840 1.46 13.66 8.75
CA ARG A 840 1.00 14.27 10.02
C ARG A 840 0.01 15.44 9.88
N PHE A 841 -0.64 15.63 8.72
CA PHE A 841 -1.78 16.54 8.56
C PHE A 841 -3.10 15.80 8.22
N ALA A 842 -3.46 14.78 9.00
CA ALA A 842 -4.85 14.31 9.10
C ALA A 842 -5.10 13.43 10.35
N SER A 843 -4.64 13.86 11.53
CA SER A 843 -5.22 13.37 12.79
C SER A 843 -5.84 14.55 13.56
N ALA A 844 -7.01 14.98 13.10
CA ALA A 844 -7.88 15.84 13.90
C ALA A 844 -9.20 15.09 14.12
N THR A 845 -9.30 14.47 15.30
CA THR A 845 -10.53 14.22 16.07
C THR A 845 -11.83 13.85 15.32
N ARG A 846 -12.19 12.56 15.46
CA ARG A 846 -13.53 11.94 15.42
C ARG A 846 -14.32 11.96 14.12
#